data_AF-A0AAV6LQ29-F1
#
_entry.id   AF-A0AAV6LQ29-F1
#
_cell.length_a   1.000
_cell.length_b   1.000
_cell.length_c   1.000
_cell.angle_alpha   90.00
_cell.angle_beta   90.00
_cell.angle_gamma   90.00
#
_symmetry.space_group_name_H-M   'P 1'
#
loop_
_entity.id
_entity.type
_entity.pdbx_description
1 polymer ?
#
loop_
_entity_poly.entity_id
_entity_poly.type
_entity_poly.pdbx_seq_one_letter_code
_entity_poly.pdbx_strand_id
1 'polypeptide(L)'
;MDCPYKDPNAPIESRIQDLLSRMTLQEKIGQMTQIDRRVASPSAIRHFSIGSILSAGGGGPFEKATTSDWINMTDGFQQATLRSRLGIPLIYGTDAVHGNNNVDAELVRRIGVATALEVRACGAQLAFAPCVAVCKDPRWGRCYESYSEDSEIVRKMTSIVTGLQGQPPQGHPKGYPFVAGRENVLACAKHFVGDGGTNKGTNEGNTVASYDELERIHMAPYLDCISRGVCTIMASYSSWNGRQLHSDHFLLTQVLKEKLGFKGFVISDSEALDRLSHPYGSNYRNCVLLSVNAGIDMVMVPFRYKLFIEDLTYLVESGKIPVARIDDAVERILRVKFVAGVFEYPLTDRSLLDTVGCKLHRELAREAVRKSLVLLKNGKDPRKPFLPLNRNAVRILVAGTHADNLGYQCGGWTATWNGASGRITIGATILEALKAAVGDKTELVYEQCPSADTFATQEFSFAIVAVGEEPYAESLGDNLELTIPFNGTELISSVADKVPTLVILISGRPLVLEPWLLEKIDGLVAAWLPGSEGEGIADVVSLPNTQLFQLITSCNLEWSINSAGGGGPFEKPTTSDWINMTDGFQQAALRSRLGIPLLYGTDAVHGNNNVDAELVRRIGVATALEVRACGAQFTFAPCVAVCKDPRWGRCYESYSEDSEIVRKMTSIVTGLQGQPPQGHPKGYPFVAGRENVVACAKHFVGDGGTNKGTNEGNCVASYDELERIHLAPYLDCISRGVCTIMASCSSWNERQLHSHHFLLTRVLKEKLGFMVMVPFRYKLFIEDLTYLVESGKIPIARIDDAVERILRVKFVAGVFEYPLTDRSLLDTVGCKLHRELAREAVRKSLVLLKNGKDPRKPFLPLNRNAVRILVAGTHADDLGYQCGGWTATWNGASGRITIGTTILEALKAAVGDKTELVYEQCPSADTFATQEFSFAIVAVGEEPYAETTGDNSELTIPFNGTELISSVADKVPTLVILISGRPLVLEQWLLEKIDGLVSAWLPGSEGEGIADVLFGDYEFQGRLPMTWFKRVEQLPMHSGENSNDPLFPFGFGLTSNNNQKLSE
;
A
#
# COMPACT_ATOMS: atom_id res chain seq x y z
N MET A 1 16.92 57.36 25.97
CA MET A 1 16.44 56.80 24.69
C MET A 1 16.46 55.30 24.87
N ASP A 2 15.48 54.70 25.54
CA ASP A 2 15.80 53.49 26.33
C ASP A 2 14.88 52.29 26.04
N CYS A 3 14.91 51.79 24.81
CA CYS A 3 14.45 50.44 24.47
C CYS A 3 15.62 49.61 23.94
N PRO A 4 16.45 48.99 24.82
CA PRO A 4 17.56 48.14 24.43
C PRO A 4 17.23 47.13 23.33
N TYR A 5 16.02 46.56 23.30
CA TYR A 5 15.63 45.60 22.26
C TYR A 5 15.64 46.17 20.84
N LYS A 6 15.54 47.50 20.68
CA LYS A 6 15.61 48.19 19.39
C LYS A 6 17.02 48.62 18.99
N ASP A 7 18.00 48.53 19.87
CA ASP A 7 19.40 48.84 19.54
C ASP A 7 20.05 47.65 18.85
N PRO A 8 20.41 47.75 17.55
CA PRO A 8 21.04 46.65 16.82
C PRO A 8 22.43 46.30 17.35
N ASN A 9 23.07 47.19 18.12
CA ASN A 9 24.41 46.96 18.68
C ASN A 9 24.38 46.33 20.08
N ALA A 10 23.21 46.26 20.71
CA ALA A 10 23.07 45.62 22.02
C ALA A 10 23.20 44.09 21.89
N PRO A 11 23.79 43.39 22.88
CA PRO A 11 23.85 41.93 22.88
C PRO A 11 22.45 41.30 22.76
N ILE A 12 22.32 40.27 21.93
CA ILE A 12 21.02 39.62 21.64
C ILE A 12 20.30 39.22 22.93
N GLU A 13 20.99 38.61 23.89
CA GLU A 13 20.37 38.21 25.17
C GLU A 13 19.82 39.40 25.96
N SER A 14 20.51 40.55 25.96
CA SER A 14 20.01 41.77 26.58
C SER A 14 18.76 42.31 25.86
N ARG A 15 18.72 42.22 24.53
CA ARG A 15 17.57 42.61 23.72
C ARG A 15 16.35 41.72 24.00
N ILE A 16 16.57 40.42 24.14
CA ILE A 16 15.51 39.46 24.47
C ILE A 16 14.93 39.76 25.85
N GLN A 17 15.77 39.91 26.88
CA GLN A 17 15.29 40.18 28.24
C GLN A 17 14.52 41.50 28.34
N ASP A 18 15.01 42.55 27.67
CA ASP A 18 14.30 43.83 27.60
C ASP A 18 12.94 43.68 26.91
N LEU A 19 12.87 43.02 25.75
CA LEU A 19 11.62 42.81 25.03
C LEU A 19 10.63 41.95 25.81
N LEU A 20 11.09 40.82 26.35
CA LEU A 20 10.26 39.87 27.10
C LEU A 20 9.63 40.52 28.34
N SER A 21 10.38 41.40 29.03
CA SER A 21 9.88 42.15 30.20
C SER A 21 8.75 43.14 29.85
N ARG A 22 8.65 43.54 28.58
CA ARG A 22 7.66 44.50 28.08
C ARG A 22 6.42 43.83 27.51
N MET A 23 6.45 42.52 27.28
CA MET A 23 5.38 41.77 26.61
C MET A 23 4.25 41.41 27.57
N THR A 24 3.01 41.57 27.10
CA THR A 24 1.83 41.00 27.76
C THR A 24 1.75 39.49 27.55
N LEU A 25 0.92 38.79 28.32
CA LEU A 25 0.67 37.36 28.11
C LEU A 25 0.13 37.08 26.69
N GLN A 26 -0.78 37.92 26.19
CA GLN A 26 -1.31 37.80 24.84
C GLN A 26 -0.22 37.97 23.77
N GLU A 27 0.69 38.93 23.93
CA GLU A 27 1.82 39.10 23.02
C GLU A 27 2.76 37.89 23.05
N LYS A 28 3.00 37.31 24.24
CA LYS A 28 3.80 36.08 24.40
C LYS A 28 3.16 34.88 23.71
N ILE A 29 1.88 34.62 23.97
CA ILE A 29 1.12 33.54 23.31
C ILE A 29 1.03 33.74 21.80
N GLY A 30 0.86 35.00 21.36
CA GLY A 30 0.91 35.38 19.96
C GLY A 30 2.22 34.96 19.30
N GLN A 31 3.37 35.17 19.96
CA GLN A 31 4.67 34.72 19.45
C GLN A 31 4.77 33.21 19.29
N MET A 32 4.11 32.42 20.14
CA MET A 32 4.06 30.96 20.06
C MET A 32 3.11 30.43 18.97
N THR A 33 2.41 31.32 18.26
CA THR A 33 1.39 30.94 17.28
C THR A 33 1.90 31.14 15.85
N GLN A 34 1.94 30.05 15.07
CA GLN A 34 2.13 30.08 13.63
C GLN A 34 0.81 29.74 12.91
N ILE A 35 0.41 30.57 11.93
CA ILE A 35 -0.84 30.42 11.18
C ILE A 35 -0.58 30.30 9.68
N ASP A 36 -1.50 29.69 8.95
CA ASP A 36 -1.41 29.64 7.49
C ASP A 36 -1.76 30.99 6.87
N ARG A 37 -1.08 31.36 5.79
CA ARG A 37 -1.32 32.59 5.04
C ARG A 37 -2.79 32.77 4.62
N ARG A 38 -3.53 31.69 4.38
CA ARG A 38 -4.95 31.70 3.97
C ARG A 38 -5.88 32.30 5.02
N VAL A 39 -5.50 32.22 6.30
CA VAL A 39 -6.27 32.81 7.41
C VAL A 39 -5.61 34.07 7.98
N ALA A 40 -4.44 34.44 7.48
CA ALA A 40 -3.73 35.64 7.86
C ALA A 40 -4.42 36.90 7.30
N SER A 41 -4.56 37.91 8.15
CA SER A 41 -5.00 39.24 7.75
C SER A 41 -4.30 40.29 8.62
N PRO A 42 -4.17 41.55 8.17
CA PRO A 42 -3.60 42.60 9.01
C PRO A 42 -4.29 42.75 10.36
N SER A 43 -5.59 42.47 10.43
CA SER A 43 -6.36 42.46 11.68
C SER A 43 -5.97 41.30 12.58
N ALA A 44 -5.97 40.06 12.05
CA ALA A 44 -5.59 38.87 12.82
C ALA A 44 -4.15 38.99 13.35
N ILE A 45 -3.21 39.41 12.50
CA ILE A 45 -1.80 39.59 12.85
C ILE A 45 -1.63 40.58 14.00
N ARG A 46 -2.27 41.75 13.92
CA ARG A 46 -2.14 42.79 14.97
C ARG A 46 -2.88 42.44 16.25
N HIS A 47 -4.12 41.98 16.13
CA HIS A 47 -4.98 41.75 17.28
C HIS A 47 -4.47 40.58 18.14
N PHE A 48 -3.96 39.53 17.50
CA PHE A 48 -3.46 38.34 18.19
C PHE A 48 -1.93 38.32 18.35
N SER A 49 -1.23 39.38 17.92
CA SER A 49 0.24 39.48 18.00
C SER A 49 0.97 38.26 17.43
N ILE A 50 0.49 37.77 16.30
CA ILE A 50 0.94 36.51 15.67
C ILE A 50 2.46 36.53 15.47
N GLY A 51 3.11 35.43 15.83
CA GLY A 51 4.57 35.29 15.81
C GLY A 51 5.11 34.85 14.47
N SER A 52 4.35 34.04 13.73
CA SER A 52 4.80 33.47 12.47
C SER A 52 3.63 33.16 11.52
N ILE A 53 3.93 33.14 10.22
CA ILE A 53 3.02 32.69 9.16
C ILE A 53 3.73 31.59 8.36
N LEU A 54 2.99 30.65 7.80
CA LEU A 54 3.53 29.74 6.78
C LEU A 54 2.70 29.70 5.49
N SER A 55 3.33 29.20 4.43
CA SER A 55 2.64 28.60 3.28
C SER A 55 2.80 27.08 3.33
N ALA A 56 1.70 26.35 3.49
CA ALA A 56 1.67 24.91 3.25
C ALA A 56 1.94 24.57 1.76
N GLY A 57 2.24 23.30 1.44
CA GLY A 57 2.47 22.83 0.07
C GLY A 57 1.35 23.27 -0.90
N GLY A 58 1.72 23.93 -2.00
CA GLY A 58 0.76 24.53 -2.96
C GLY A 58 0.15 25.88 -2.54
N GLY A 59 0.53 26.44 -1.39
CA GLY A 59 -0.04 27.64 -0.79
C GLY A 59 0.52 28.97 -1.29
N GLY A 60 0.68 29.18 -2.60
CA GLY A 60 1.11 30.47 -3.17
C GLY A 60 0.06 31.58 -3.05
N PRO A 61 0.41 32.87 -3.22
CA PRO A 61 -0.53 34.00 -3.14
C PRO A 61 -1.83 33.74 -3.92
N PHE A 62 -1.65 33.29 -5.16
CA PHE A 62 -2.67 32.82 -6.10
C PHE A 62 -1.98 31.94 -7.17
N GLU A 63 -2.76 31.37 -8.08
CA GLU A 63 -2.22 30.50 -9.15
C GLU A 63 -1.28 31.27 -10.08
N LYS A 64 -0.10 30.71 -10.39
CA LYS A 64 0.95 31.35 -11.23
C LYS A 64 1.47 32.69 -10.69
N ALA A 65 1.44 32.87 -9.36
CA ALA A 65 2.04 34.03 -8.70
C ALA A 65 3.53 34.18 -9.08
N THR A 66 3.93 35.41 -9.41
CA THR A 66 5.32 35.76 -9.67
C THR A 66 6.08 35.93 -8.36
N THR A 67 7.42 35.93 -8.40
CA THR A 67 8.25 36.25 -7.23
C THR A 67 7.88 37.62 -6.63
N SER A 68 7.51 38.61 -7.46
CA SER A 68 7.05 39.92 -6.98
C SER A 68 5.75 39.85 -6.17
N ASP A 69 4.82 38.96 -6.54
CA ASP A 69 3.57 38.76 -5.81
C ASP A 69 3.80 38.16 -4.42
N TRP A 70 4.75 37.23 -4.33
CA TRP A 70 5.21 36.67 -3.06
C TRP A 70 5.77 37.75 -2.15
N ILE A 71 6.70 38.58 -2.64
CA ILE A 71 7.26 39.70 -1.87
C ILE A 71 6.18 40.67 -1.41
N ASN A 72 5.24 41.04 -2.29
CA ASN A 72 4.18 41.98 -1.94
C ASN A 72 3.29 41.44 -0.82
N MET A 73 2.98 40.15 -0.85
CA MET A 73 2.20 39.48 0.19
C MET A 73 2.96 39.45 1.53
N THR A 74 4.22 39.00 1.52
CA THR A 74 5.05 38.87 2.74
C THR A 74 5.34 40.24 3.37
N ASP A 75 5.73 41.24 2.57
CA ASP A 75 5.93 42.62 3.02
C ASP A 75 4.62 43.20 3.59
N GLY A 76 3.47 42.88 2.98
CA GLY A 76 2.16 43.30 3.48
C GLY A 76 1.85 42.76 4.88
N PHE A 77 2.14 41.49 5.14
CA PHE A 77 2.01 40.90 6.47
C PHE A 77 3.00 41.52 7.46
N GLN A 78 4.24 41.78 7.05
CA GLN A 78 5.23 42.39 7.92
C GLN A 78 4.90 43.84 8.27
N GLN A 79 4.38 44.61 7.32
CA GLN A 79 3.88 45.97 7.58
C GLN A 79 2.76 45.98 8.62
N ALA A 80 1.96 44.91 8.71
CA ALA A 80 0.94 44.79 9.74
C ALA A 80 1.56 44.62 11.14
N THR A 81 2.61 43.81 11.31
CA THR A 81 3.27 43.62 12.62
C THR A 81 4.05 44.83 13.07
N LEU A 82 4.72 45.55 12.17
CA LEU A 82 5.48 46.76 12.51
C LEU A 82 4.59 47.89 13.08
N ARG A 83 3.28 47.85 12.79
CA ARG A 83 2.29 48.78 13.36
C ARG A 83 1.72 48.33 14.71
N SER A 84 2.12 47.16 15.23
CA SER A 84 1.76 46.72 16.57
C SER A 84 2.49 47.51 17.65
N ARG A 85 2.04 47.43 18.91
CA ARG A 85 2.58 48.18 20.04
C ARG A 85 4.10 48.01 20.22
N LEU A 86 4.59 46.77 20.12
CA LEU A 86 6.01 46.44 20.28
C LEU A 86 6.77 46.32 18.94
N GLY A 87 6.04 46.25 17.82
CA GLY A 87 6.63 46.15 16.48
C GLY A 87 7.42 44.87 16.26
N ILE A 88 7.02 43.74 16.87
CA ILE A 88 7.75 42.47 16.77
C ILE A 88 7.52 41.87 15.37
N PRO A 89 8.57 41.72 14.52
CA PRO A 89 8.42 41.18 13.16
C PRO A 89 8.01 39.71 13.14
N LEU A 90 7.37 39.25 12.07
CA LEU A 90 7.05 37.84 11.81
C LEU A 90 8.29 37.07 11.35
N ILE A 91 8.23 35.76 11.54
CA ILE A 91 8.96 34.80 10.69
C ILE A 91 7.94 34.21 9.71
N TYR A 92 8.26 34.20 8.42
CA TYR A 92 7.49 33.54 7.38
C TYR A 92 8.19 32.23 6.98
N GLY A 93 7.51 31.11 7.16
CA GLY A 93 7.99 29.75 6.89
C GLY A 93 7.46 29.17 5.58
N THR A 94 8.28 28.36 4.92
CA THR A 94 7.88 27.57 3.75
C THR A 94 8.70 26.29 3.64
N ASP A 95 8.10 25.23 3.08
CA ASP A 95 8.81 24.01 2.72
C ASP A 95 9.65 24.22 1.44
N ALA A 96 10.96 24.34 1.60
CA ALA A 96 11.95 24.36 0.52
C ALA A 96 12.86 23.13 0.66
N VAL A 97 12.36 21.97 0.22
CA VAL A 97 12.74 20.66 0.82
C VAL A 97 13.42 19.65 -0.10
N HIS A 98 13.36 19.80 -1.42
CA HIS A 98 13.83 18.73 -2.31
C HIS A 98 15.35 18.87 -2.63
N GLY A 99 16.15 17.81 -2.71
CA GLY A 99 15.86 16.38 -2.57
C GLY A 99 16.72 15.57 -3.54
N ASN A 100 17.90 15.13 -3.09
CA ASN A 100 18.68 14.09 -3.77
C ASN A 100 19.66 13.47 -2.77
N ASN A 101 19.58 12.16 -2.59
CA ASN A 101 20.27 11.43 -1.53
C ASN A 101 21.68 10.97 -1.92
N ASN A 102 22.05 10.98 -3.20
CA ASN A 102 23.32 10.40 -3.69
C ASN A 102 24.42 11.43 -4.00
N VAL A 103 24.33 12.64 -3.46
CA VAL A 103 25.30 13.73 -3.75
C VAL A 103 26.25 13.98 -2.58
N ASP A 104 27.42 14.59 -2.84
CA ASP A 104 28.42 14.87 -1.81
C ASP A 104 28.04 16.06 -0.90
N ALA A 105 28.60 16.10 0.32
CA ALA A 105 28.26 17.10 1.32
C ALA A 105 28.55 18.55 0.90
N GLU A 106 29.56 18.79 0.05
CA GLU A 106 29.87 20.15 -0.42
C GLU A 106 28.87 20.60 -1.49
N LEU A 107 28.45 19.70 -2.38
CA LEU A 107 27.36 19.95 -3.30
C LEU A 107 26.06 20.27 -2.56
N VAL A 108 25.71 19.49 -1.53
CA VAL A 108 24.54 19.73 -0.67
C VAL A 108 24.61 21.10 0.03
N ARG A 109 25.80 21.51 0.48
CA ARG A 109 26.01 22.85 1.04
C ARG A 109 25.76 23.95 0.01
N ARG A 110 26.29 23.80 -1.22
CA ARG A 110 26.07 24.75 -2.34
C ARG A 110 24.60 24.84 -2.72
N ILE A 111 23.87 23.72 -2.73
CA ILE A 111 22.42 23.69 -2.92
C ILE A 111 21.74 24.51 -1.82
N GLY A 112 22.10 24.31 -0.56
CA GLY A 112 21.57 25.12 0.56
C GLY A 112 21.79 26.63 0.38
N VAL A 113 22.94 27.05 -0.16
CA VAL A 113 23.19 28.48 -0.47
C VAL A 113 22.25 28.99 -1.56
N ALA A 114 22.10 28.26 -2.67
CA ALA A 114 21.19 28.62 -3.76
C ALA A 114 19.74 28.69 -3.25
N THR A 115 19.30 27.67 -2.50
CA THR A 115 17.96 27.62 -1.88
C THR A 115 17.73 28.80 -0.95
N ALA A 116 18.71 29.19 -0.12
CA ALA A 116 18.56 30.34 0.77
C ALA A 116 18.27 31.63 -0.01
N LEU A 117 18.99 31.85 -1.11
CA LEU A 117 18.79 33.02 -1.96
C LEU A 117 17.41 33.01 -2.63
N GLU A 118 16.95 31.88 -3.16
CA GLU A 118 15.62 31.78 -3.78
C GLU A 118 14.48 31.94 -2.77
N VAL A 119 14.63 31.36 -1.57
CA VAL A 119 13.65 31.52 -0.48
C VAL A 119 13.59 32.97 -0.01
N ARG A 120 14.74 33.64 0.14
CA ARG A 120 14.80 35.08 0.46
C ARG A 120 14.20 35.94 -0.65
N ALA A 121 14.42 35.60 -1.91
CA ALA A 121 13.81 36.27 -3.05
C ALA A 121 12.26 36.17 -3.03
N CYS A 122 11.72 35.08 -2.50
CA CYS A 122 10.27 34.91 -2.26
C CYS A 122 9.77 35.54 -0.94
N GLY A 123 10.65 36.15 -0.16
CA GLY A 123 10.31 36.86 1.08
C GLY A 123 10.09 36.00 2.32
N ALA A 124 10.34 34.69 2.24
CA ALA A 124 10.36 33.82 3.40
C ALA A 124 11.70 33.90 4.13
N GLN A 125 11.69 33.74 5.45
CA GLN A 125 12.91 33.76 6.28
C GLN A 125 13.23 32.39 6.88
N LEU A 126 12.28 31.46 6.88
CA LEU A 126 12.42 30.11 7.42
C LEU A 126 12.13 29.08 6.33
N ALA A 127 13.12 28.22 6.08
CA ALA A 127 12.96 27.02 5.29
C ALA A 127 12.75 25.83 6.24
N PHE A 128 11.68 25.06 6.04
CA PHE A 128 11.45 23.81 6.78
C PHE A 128 12.33 22.67 6.23
N ALA A 129 13.65 22.89 6.23
CA ALA A 129 14.68 21.97 5.76
C ALA A 129 15.95 22.12 6.61
N PRO A 130 16.77 21.05 6.75
CA PRO A 130 16.62 19.73 6.11
C PRO A 130 15.73 18.72 6.84
N CYS A 131 15.15 17.80 6.06
CA CYS A 131 14.76 16.49 6.60
C CYS A 131 16.04 15.68 6.86
N VAL A 132 16.26 15.30 8.12
CA VAL A 132 17.41 14.48 8.55
C VAL A 132 16.96 13.13 9.09
N ALA A 133 15.80 12.67 8.60
CA ALA A 133 15.32 11.33 8.83
C ALA A 133 16.35 10.32 8.31
N VAL A 134 16.52 9.23 9.05
CA VAL A 134 17.28 8.06 8.63
C VAL A 134 16.25 7.00 8.25
N CYS A 135 15.91 6.90 6.96
CA CYS A 135 14.87 6.00 6.46
C CYS A 135 15.33 4.55 6.61
N LYS A 136 14.68 3.78 7.50
CA LYS A 136 14.99 2.35 7.71
C LYS A 136 14.08 1.41 6.92
N ASP A 137 13.05 1.95 6.29
CA ASP A 137 12.07 1.18 5.54
C ASP A 137 11.58 1.99 4.33
N PRO A 138 11.92 1.59 3.09
CA PRO A 138 11.54 2.34 1.89
C PRO A 138 10.04 2.36 1.64
N ARG A 139 9.24 1.51 2.30
CA ARG A 139 7.77 1.55 2.22
C ARG A 139 7.20 2.88 2.71
N TRP A 140 7.97 3.63 3.50
CA TRP A 140 7.59 4.96 3.95
C TRP A 140 7.48 5.96 2.80
N GLY A 141 6.32 6.62 2.71
CA GLY A 141 6.02 7.61 1.68
C GLY A 141 6.83 8.90 1.75
N ARG A 142 7.75 9.03 2.71
CA ARG A 142 8.73 10.13 2.79
C ARG A 142 10.18 9.65 2.67
N CYS A 143 10.42 8.40 2.24
CA CYS A 143 11.79 7.89 2.15
C CYS A 143 12.67 8.74 1.20
N TYR A 144 12.09 9.35 0.16
CA TYR A 144 12.81 10.26 -0.73
C TYR A 144 13.27 11.57 -0.08
N GLU A 145 12.69 11.94 1.07
CA GLU A 145 13.13 13.09 1.86
C GLU A 145 14.35 12.74 2.74
N SER A 146 14.65 11.45 2.91
CA SER A 146 15.83 10.98 3.64
C SER A 146 17.04 10.89 2.71
N TYR A 147 18.18 11.40 3.19
CA TYR A 147 19.44 11.28 2.44
C TYR A 147 20.03 9.86 2.44
N SER A 148 19.65 8.99 3.39
CA SER A 148 20.15 7.61 3.46
C SER A 148 19.50 6.85 4.61
N GLU A 149 19.53 5.52 4.52
CA GLU A 149 19.34 4.62 5.64
C GLU A 149 20.54 4.60 6.61
N ASP A 150 21.72 5.07 6.19
CA ASP A 150 22.92 5.19 7.02
C ASP A 150 22.99 6.58 7.67
N SER A 151 22.94 6.58 9.00
CA SER A 151 23.08 7.76 9.84
C SER A 151 24.34 8.57 9.51
N GLU A 152 25.48 7.94 9.18
CA GLU A 152 26.72 8.66 8.90
C GLU A 152 26.66 9.45 7.58
N ILE A 153 25.88 8.97 6.60
CA ILE A 153 25.63 9.70 5.36
C ILE A 153 24.72 10.90 5.65
N VAL A 154 23.61 10.69 6.36
CA VAL A 154 22.69 11.77 6.76
C VAL A 154 23.42 12.85 7.57
N ARG A 155 24.30 12.46 8.49
CA ARG A 155 25.18 13.36 9.25
C ARG A 155 26.06 14.24 8.37
N LYS A 156 26.66 13.69 7.32
CA LYS A 156 27.45 14.48 6.35
C LYS A 156 26.57 15.49 5.60
N MET A 157 25.34 15.13 5.25
CA MET A 157 24.40 15.99 4.52
C MET A 157 23.82 17.12 5.37
N THR A 158 24.04 17.12 6.69
CA THR A 158 23.74 18.28 7.55
C THR A 158 24.51 19.54 7.16
N SER A 159 25.49 19.44 6.26
CA SER A 159 26.15 20.58 5.61
C SER A 159 25.16 21.57 4.96
N ILE A 160 23.96 21.11 4.55
CA ILE A 160 22.90 21.99 4.07
C ILE A 160 22.50 23.06 5.09
N VAL A 161 22.58 22.79 6.40
CA VAL A 161 22.31 23.78 7.46
C VAL A 161 23.24 24.98 7.31
N THR A 162 24.53 24.73 7.06
CA THR A 162 25.52 25.79 6.84
C THR A 162 25.41 26.44 5.46
N GLY A 163 24.81 25.75 4.47
CA GLY A 163 24.42 26.37 3.21
C GLY A 163 23.27 27.37 3.40
N LEU A 164 22.21 26.94 4.09
CA LEU A 164 21.02 27.73 4.35
C LEU A 164 21.31 28.95 5.25
N GLN A 165 21.97 28.70 6.39
CA GLN A 165 22.19 29.70 7.44
C GLN A 165 23.53 30.42 7.33
N GLY A 166 24.50 29.88 6.60
CA GLY A 166 25.90 30.29 6.68
C GLY A 166 26.66 29.56 7.79
N GLN A 167 27.99 29.65 7.75
CA GLN A 167 28.88 28.95 8.68
C GLN A 167 29.06 29.75 9.99
N PRO A 168 28.78 29.15 11.17
CA PRO A 168 29.06 29.81 12.45
C PRO A 168 30.56 30.14 12.58
N PRO A 169 30.92 31.32 13.12
CA PRO A 169 32.31 31.68 13.35
C PRO A 169 32.95 30.78 14.40
N GLN A 170 34.29 30.70 14.36
CA GLN A 170 35.04 29.96 15.38
C GLN A 170 34.74 30.52 16.78
N GLY A 171 34.40 29.64 17.72
CA GLY A 171 34.05 30.03 19.09
C GLY A 171 32.58 30.41 19.30
N HIS A 172 31.72 30.30 18.26
CA HIS A 172 30.27 30.45 18.45
C HIS A 172 29.76 29.46 19.52
N PRO A 173 28.93 29.90 20.48
CA PRO A 173 28.46 29.04 21.56
C PRO A 173 27.72 27.80 21.05
N LYS A 174 28.09 26.61 21.58
CA LYS A 174 27.42 25.35 21.22
C LYS A 174 25.92 25.43 21.56
N GLY A 175 25.10 24.94 20.63
CA GLY A 175 23.64 24.90 20.80
C GLY A 175 22.92 26.21 20.50
N TYR A 176 23.63 27.33 20.30
CA TYR A 176 23.03 28.61 19.95
C TYR A 176 22.72 28.71 18.46
N PRO A 177 21.53 29.24 18.09
CA PRO A 177 21.16 29.44 16.69
C PRO A 177 22.11 30.44 16.02
N PHE A 178 22.33 30.27 14.71
CA PHE A 178 23.20 31.13 13.91
C PHE A 178 22.62 31.39 12.52
N VAL A 179 22.75 32.63 12.04
CA VAL A 179 22.50 33.05 10.66
C VAL A 179 23.57 34.09 10.31
N ALA A 180 24.25 33.93 9.17
CA ALA A 180 25.36 34.79 8.77
C ALA A 180 24.91 36.17 8.29
N GLY A 181 23.71 36.28 7.69
CA GLY A 181 23.21 37.55 7.20
C GLY A 181 21.82 37.48 6.56
N ARG A 182 21.41 38.60 5.96
CA ARG A 182 20.06 38.80 5.37
C ARG A 182 19.79 37.90 4.15
N GLU A 183 20.84 37.46 3.45
CA GLU A 183 20.75 36.55 2.30
C GLU A 183 20.58 35.08 2.70
N ASN A 184 20.81 34.75 3.98
CA ASN A 184 20.67 33.40 4.53
C ASN A 184 19.29 33.19 5.15
N VAL A 185 18.82 31.95 5.21
CA VAL A 185 17.52 31.60 5.81
C VAL A 185 17.69 30.76 7.06
N LEU A 186 16.71 30.83 7.95
CA LEU A 186 16.59 29.93 9.10
C LEU A 186 16.37 28.51 8.57
N ALA A 187 17.15 27.55 9.08
CA ALA A 187 16.97 26.13 8.78
C ALA A 187 16.18 25.45 9.90
N CYS A 188 15.46 24.39 9.51
CA CYS A 188 14.69 23.53 10.39
C CYS A 188 15.11 22.07 10.23
N ALA A 189 15.82 21.51 11.20
CA ALA A 189 16.09 20.07 11.19
C ALA A 189 14.80 19.31 11.57
N LYS A 190 14.36 18.38 10.72
CA LYS A 190 13.09 17.66 10.89
C LYS A 190 13.17 16.15 10.55
N HIS A 191 12.32 15.28 11.12
CA HIS A 191 11.39 15.54 12.23
C HIS A 191 11.86 14.81 13.50
N PHE A 192 11.96 15.55 14.61
CA PHE A 192 12.55 15.08 15.85
C PHE A 192 11.54 14.24 16.65
N VAL A 193 11.77 12.94 16.88
CA VAL A 193 12.85 12.12 16.31
C VAL A 193 12.38 10.70 16.04
N GLY A 194 12.97 10.07 15.01
CA GLY A 194 12.69 8.69 14.65
C GLY A 194 11.60 8.55 13.59
N ASP A 195 11.17 9.62 12.94
CA ASP A 195 10.26 9.58 11.79
C ASP A 195 10.65 8.52 10.73
N GLY A 196 11.93 8.39 10.39
CA GLY A 196 12.41 7.36 9.44
C GLY A 196 12.49 5.93 9.99
N GLY A 197 12.16 5.70 11.26
CA GLY A 197 12.25 4.39 11.94
C GLY A 197 10.90 3.75 12.27
N THR A 198 9.80 4.26 11.72
CA THR A 198 8.46 3.75 12.02
C THR A 198 8.32 2.30 11.55
N ASN A 199 7.61 1.51 12.36
CA ASN A 199 7.36 0.11 12.06
C ASN A 199 6.65 -0.03 10.70
N LYS A 200 7.21 -0.87 9.81
CA LYS A 200 6.75 -1.08 8.43
C LYS A 200 6.76 0.18 7.55
N GLY A 201 7.52 1.21 7.92
CA GLY A 201 7.56 2.47 7.20
C GLY A 201 6.23 3.23 7.22
N THR A 202 5.31 2.95 8.15
CA THR A 202 4.03 3.70 8.18
C THR A 202 4.27 5.15 8.58
N ASN A 203 3.84 6.10 7.75
CA ASN A 203 3.93 7.52 8.04
C ASN A 203 3.16 7.84 9.34
N GLU A 204 3.75 8.69 10.19
CA GLU A 204 3.22 9.01 11.54
C GLU A 204 3.10 7.81 12.50
N GLY A 205 3.63 6.66 12.10
CA GLY A 205 3.55 5.42 12.84
C GLY A 205 4.38 5.41 14.12
N ASN A 206 4.53 4.22 14.68
CA ASN A 206 5.29 4.02 15.91
C ASN A 206 6.69 3.48 15.60
N THR A 207 7.72 4.19 16.06
CA THR A 207 9.11 3.75 16.08
C THR A 207 9.33 2.86 17.28
N VAL A 208 9.63 1.59 17.04
CA VAL A 208 9.89 0.60 18.09
C VAL A 208 11.39 0.37 18.16
N ALA A 209 12.04 1.04 19.12
CA ALA A 209 13.48 1.01 19.28
C ALA A 209 13.88 1.24 20.74
N SER A 210 15.03 0.71 21.16
CA SER A 210 15.64 1.12 22.42
C SER A 210 16.07 2.59 22.37
N TYR A 211 16.30 3.21 23.54
CA TYR A 211 16.82 4.58 23.58
C TYR A 211 18.20 4.68 22.92
N ASP A 212 19.06 3.68 23.11
CA ASP A 212 20.39 3.63 22.53
C ASP A 212 20.34 3.57 20.99
N GLU A 213 19.42 2.80 20.42
CA GLU A 213 19.20 2.77 18.97
C GLU A 213 18.63 4.09 18.46
N LEU A 214 17.64 4.66 19.16
CA LEU A 214 17.07 5.95 18.80
C LEU A 214 18.15 7.05 18.81
N GLU A 215 19.02 7.06 19.82
CA GLU A 215 20.11 8.02 19.96
C GLU A 215 21.19 7.81 18.88
N ARG A 216 21.67 6.57 18.72
CA ARG A 216 22.74 6.23 17.79
C ARG A 216 22.33 6.41 16.33
N ILE A 217 21.09 6.09 15.99
CA ILE A 217 20.62 6.10 14.60
C ILE A 217 19.93 7.42 14.28
N HIS A 218 18.85 7.74 14.99
CA HIS A 218 17.92 8.79 14.58
C HIS A 218 18.23 10.16 15.19
N MET A 219 18.90 10.23 16.36
CA MET A 219 19.33 11.50 16.95
C MET A 219 20.70 11.97 16.45
N ALA A 220 21.54 11.07 15.94
CA ALA A 220 22.91 11.40 15.55
C ALA A 220 23.01 12.58 14.55
N PRO A 221 22.15 12.69 13.50
CA PRO A 221 22.15 13.86 12.62
C PRO A 221 21.82 15.19 13.34
N TYR A 222 21.00 15.17 14.39
CA TYR A 222 20.63 16.37 15.13
C TYR A 222 21.81 16.97 15.89
N LEU A 223 22.74 16.16 16.40
CA LEU A 223 23.97 16.65 17.02
C LEU A 223 24.77 17.54 16.06
N ASP A 224 24.90 17.10 14.81
CA ASP A 224 25.64 17.83 13.79
C ASP A 224 24.88 19.10 13.38
N CYS A 225 23.56 19.04 13.20
CA CYS A 225 22.72 20.22 12.98
C CYS A 225 22.85 21.27 14.10
N ILE A 226 22.80 20.84 15.36
CA ILE A 226 22.97 21.72 16.54
C ILE A 226 24.38 22.31 16.57
N SER A 227 25.41 21.54 16.25
CA SER A 227 26.80 22.03 16.17
C SER A 227 27.00 23.09 15.09
N ARG A 228 26.19 23.02 14.02
CA ARG A 228 26.14 23.97 12.91
C ARG A 228 25.23 25.17 13.18
N GLY A 229 24.66 25.26 14.38
CA GLY A 229 23.82 26.39 14.80
C GLY A 229 22.43 26.40 14.18
N VAL A 230 21.84 25.23 13.86
CA VAL A 230 20.46 25.14 13.34
C VAL A 230 19.49 25.97 14.21
N CYS A 231 18.62 26.74 13.57
CA CYS A 231 17.76 27.69 14.29
C CYS A 231 16.50 27.06 14.85
N THR A 232 15.91 26.11 14.15
CA THR A 232 14.66 25.46 14.55
C THR A 232 14.74 23.95 14.43
N ILE A 233 13.97 23.25 15.25
CA ILE A 233 13.79 21.80 15.16
C ILE A 233 12.30 21.51 15.18
N MET A 234 11.81 20.76 14.19
CA MET A 234 10.40 20.37 14.11
C MET A 234 10.20 19.02 14.78
N ALA A 235 9.23 18.92 15.69
CA ALA A 235 8.86 17.64 16.31
C ALA A 235 8.08 16.75 15.33
N SER A 236 8.35 15.44 15.34
CA SER A 236 7.72 14.43 14.46
C SER A 236 6.32 14.04 14.91
N TYR A 237 5.42 13.78 13.96
CA TYR A 237 4.10 13.18 14.23
C TYR A 237 4.20 11.79 14.85
N SER A 238 5.29 11.07 14.58
CA SER A 238 5.46 9.68 14.97
C SER A 238 5.41 9.49 16.49
N SER A 239 5.28 8.22 16.88
CA SER A 239 5.44 7.81 18.28
C SER A 239 6.77 7.11 18.48
N TRP A 240 7.30 7.14 19.71
CA TRP A 240 8.39 6.27 20.14
C TRP A 240 7.91 5.34 21.25
N ASN A 241 7.96 4.03 20.99
CA ASN A 241 7.45 2.98 21.89
C ASN A 241 6.02 3.27 22.41
N GLY A 242 5.16 3.78 21.54
CA GLY A 242 3.75 4.10 21.81
C GLY A 242 3.51 5.50 22.41
N ARG A 243 4.56 6.29 22.67
CA ARG A 243 4.43 7.66 23.18
C ARG A 243 4.50 8.67 22.04
N GLN A 244 3.49 9.50 21.90
CA GLN A 244 3.42 10.52 20.85
C GLN A 244 4.42 11.65 21.11
N LEU A 245 5.27 11.94 20.13
CA LEU A 245 6.44 12.79 20.31
C LEU A 245 6.10 14.24 20.61
N HIS A 246 5.01 14.79 20.05
CA HIS A 246 4.54 16.14 20.38
C HIS A 246 4.14 16.33 21.86
N SER A 247 3.98 15.25 22.61
CA SER A 247 3.68 15.27 24.06
C SER A 247 4.79 14.70 24.94
N ASP A 248 5.95 14.34 24.36
CA ASP A 248 7.02 13.64 25.09
C ASP A 248 8.02 14.63 25.72
N HIS A 249 7.77 14.98 27.00
CA HIS A 249 8.64 15.87 27.77
C HIS A 249 10.08 15.35 27.91
N PHE A 250 10.26 14.03 28.01
CA PHE A 250 11.59 13.45 28.11
C PHE A 250 12.41 13.74 26.85
N LEU A 251 11.83 13.53 25.68
CA LEU A 251 12.55 13.77 24.43
C LEU A 251 12.68 15.26 24.08
N LEU A 252 11.60 16.04 24.18
CA LEU A 252 11.59 17.43 23.72
C LEU A 252 12.28 18.40 24.69
N THR A 253 12.25 18.12 26.00
CA THR A 253 12.90 18.98 27.01
C THR A 253 14.17 18.35 27.54
N GLN A 254 14.08 17.19 28.20
CA GLN A 254 15.22 16.62 28.92
C GLN A 254 16.35 16.16 27.98
N VAL A 255 16.00 15.63 26.80
CA VAL A 255 16.98 15.25 25.79
C VAL A 255 17.34 16.45 24.92
N LEU A 256 16.39 16.99 24.14
CA LEU A 256 16.73 17.98 23.12
C LEU A 256 17.24 19.32 23.70
N LYS A 257 16.53 19.90 24.68
CA LYS A 257 16.87 21.22 25.22
C LYS A 257 17.96 21.16 26.27
N GLU A 258 17.93 20.14 27.14
CA GLU A 258 18.85 20.01 28.27
C GLU A 258 20.09 19.19 27.88
N LYS A 259 19.95 17.90 27.55
CA LYS A 259 21.09 17.01 27.23
C LYS A 259 21.86 17.47 25.97
N LEU A 260 21.16 17.74 24.87
CA LEU A 260 21.77 18.18 23.61
C LEU A 260 22.06 19.69 23.58
N GLY A 261 21.51 20.44 24.54
CA GLY A 261 21.80 21.86 24.73
C GLY A 261 21.21 22.79 23.67
N PHE A 262 20.18 22.38 22.93
CA PHE A 262 19.57 23.20 21.89
C PHE A 262 18.96 24.50 22.46
N LYS A 263 19.36 25.67 21.93
CA LYS A 263 18.89 27.01 22.35
C LYS A 263 18.03 27.75 21.31
N GLY A 264 17.82 27.14 20.14
CA GLY A 264 16.78 27.57 19.21
C GLY A 264 15.38 27.22 19.72
N PHE A 265 14.36 27.33 18.87
CA PHE A 265 12.98 27.00 19.22
C PHE A 265 12.51 25.70 18.56
N VAL A 266 11.72 24.93 19.31
CA VAL A 266 11.05 23.71 18.85
C VAL A 266 9.68 24.07 18.27
N ILE A 267 9.43 23.69 17.04
CA ILE A 267 8.15 23.92 16.36
C ILE A 267 7.37 22.61 16.23
N SER A 268 6.04 22.65 16.39
CA SER A 268 5.21 21.50 16.03
C SER A 268 5.11 21.35 14.51
N ASP A 269 4.84 20.14 14.05
CA ASP A 269 4.37 19.91 12.69
C ASP A 269 2.89 20.38 12.57
N SER A 270 2.38 20.46 11.34
CA SER A 270 1.06 21.01 10.99
C SER A 270 -0.10 20.25 11.65
N GLU A 271 -0.86 20.94 12.51
CA GLU A 271 -1.99 20.34 13.23
C GLU A 271 -1.57 19.13 14.09
N ALA A 272 -0.29 19.01 14.46
CA ALA A 272 0.19 17.86 15.22
C ALA A 272 -0.48 17.73 16.60
N LEU A 273 -0.86 18.86 17.21
CA LEU A 273 -1.63 18.88 18.45
C LEU A 273 -2.99 18.19 18.29
N ASP A 274 -3.66 18.34 17.14
CA ASP A 274 -4.93 17.69 16.86
C ASP A 274 -4.81 16.17 16.93
N ARG A 275 -3.66 15.65 16.49
CA ARG A 275 -3.32 14.23 16.39
C ARG A 275 -3.02 13.58 17.75
N LEU A 276 -2.91 14.38 18.82
CA LEU A 276 -2.77 13.86 20.19
C LEU A 276 -4.06 13.29 20.80
N SER A 277 -5.19 13.39 20.10
CA SER A 277 -6.48 12.90 20.57
C SER A 277 -7.22 12.13 19.49
N HIS A 278 -8.04 11.14 19.87
CA HIS A 278 -8.91 10.42 18.94
C HIS A 278 -10.38 10.55 19.38
N PRO A 279 -11.28 11.04 18.51
CA PRO A 279 -11.04 11.60 17.17
C PRO A 279 -10.11 12.83 17.18
N TYR A 280 -9.44 13.11 16.05
CA TYR A 280 -8.51 14.23 15.95
C TYR A 280 -9.17 15.57 16.35
N GLY A 281 -8.48 16.33 17.20
CA GLY A 281 -8.93 17.61 17.70
C GLY A 281 -10.08 17.57 18.73
N SER A 282 -10.53 16.40 19.18
CA SER A 282 -11.67 16.26 20.11
C SER A 282 -11.41 16.77 21.53
N ASN A 283 -10.14 16.80 21.98
CA ASN A 283 -9.74 17.30 23.30
C ASN A 283 -8.63 18.36 23.18
N TYR A 284 -8.86 19.37 22.32
CA TYR A 284 -7.82 20.29 21.88
C TYR A 284 -7.11 21.04 23.01
N ARG A 285 -7.84 21.55 24.02
CA ARG A 285 -7.24 22.19 25.19
C ARG A 285 -6.25 21.28 25.93
N ASN A 286 -6.57 20.00 26.09
CA ASN A 286 -5.63 19.04 26.69
C ASN A 286 -4.42 18.80 25.79
N CYS A 287 -4.61 18.77 24.47
CA CYS A 287 -3.50 18.63 23.52
C CYS A 287 -2.54 19.83 23.59
N VAL A 288 -3.07 21.06 23.74
CA VAL A 288 -2.28 22.28 24.01
C VAL A 288 -1.52 22.13 25.32
N LEU A 289 -2.19 21.70 26.39
CA LEU A 289 -1.57 21.48 27.70
C LEU A 289 -0.39 20.51 27.61
N LEU A 290 -0.59 19.34 27.00
CA LEU A 290 0.43 18.30 26.87
C LEU A 290 1.62 18.78 26.03
N SER A 291 1.37 19.42 24.89
CA SER A 291 2.44 19.79 23.95
C SER A 291 3.30 20.94 24.45
N VAL A 292 2.68 21.98 25.01
CA VAL A 292 3.41 23.15 25.53
C VAL A 292 4.23 22.74 26.75
N ASN A 293 3.68 21.91 27.65
CA ASN A 293 4.44 21.40 28.79
C ASN A 293 5.52 20.38 28.38
N ALA A 294 5.36 19.65 27.27
CA ALA A 294 6.40 18.77 26.75
C ALA A 294 7.63 19.55 26.25
N GLY A 295 7.44 20.80 25.83
CA GLY A 295 8.53 21.70 25.44
C GLY A 295 8.41 22.28 24.03
N ILE A 296 7.26 22.16 23.37
CA ILE A 296 7.01 22.89 22.11
C ILE A 296 7.02 24.40 22.38
N ASP A 297 7.75 25.15 21.55
CA ASP A 297 7.90 26.60 21.68
C ASP A 297 6.97 27.37 20.74
N MET A 298 6.83 26.88 19.50
CA MET A 298 5.92 27.44 18.49
C MET A 298 4.99 26.34 17.97
N VAL A 299 3.70 26.63 17.90
CA VAL A 299 2.68 25.69 17.40
C VAL A 299 2.26 26.09 16.00
N MET A 300 2.37 25.15 15.06
CA MET A 300 1.82 25.25 13.71
C MET A 300 0.33 24.89 13.74
N VAL A 301 -0.53 25.89 13.97
CA VAL A 301 -1.98 25.73 14.23
C VAL A 301 -2.84 25.61 12.95
N PRO A 302 -2.23 25.72 11.77
CA PRO A 302 -2.59 26.62 10.65
C PRO A 302 -3.89 27.44 10.70
N PHE A 303 -5.03 26.88 11.10
CA PHE A 303 -6.36 27.47 10.89
C PHE A 303 -7.08 27.86 12.20
N ARG A 304 -7.02 27.03 13.24
CA ARG A 304 -7.80 27.20 14.48
C ARG A 304 -7.10 28.08 15.53
N TYR A 305 -6.36 29.08 15.07
CA TYR A 305 -5.46 29.89 15.91
C TYR A 305 -6.18 30.65 17.04
N LYS A 306 -7.43 31.08 16.83
CA LYS A 306 -8.22 31.73 17.88
C LYS A 306 -8.47 30.79 19.06
N LEU A 307 -8.86 29.54 18.75
CA LEU A 307 -9.10 28.51 19.77
C LEU A 307 -7.80 28.15 20.49
N PHE A 308 -6.69 28.01 19.75
CA PHE A 308 -5.38 27.78 20.35
C PHE A 308 -4.97 28.88 21.33
N ILE A 309 -5.10 30.15 20.94
CA ILE A 309 -4.76 31.30 21.77
C ILE A 309 -5.66 31.35 23.00
N GLU A 310 -6.97 31.13 22.84
CA GLU A 310 -7.94 31.09 23.95
C GLU A 310 -7.59 29.98 24.94
N ASP A 311 -7.38 28.76 24.45
CA ASP A 311 -7.06 27.61 25.28
C ASP A 311 -5.72 27.77 26.00
N LEU A 312 -4.68 28.24 25.31
CA LEU A 312 -3.37 28.49 25.93
C LEU A 312 -3.46 29.61 26.98
N THR A 313 -4.20 30.68 26.70
CA THR A 313 -4.42 31.78 27.67
C THR A 313 -5.08 31.23 28.93
N TYR A 314 -6.17 30.47 28.78
CA TYR A 314 -6.86 29.84 29.89
C TYR A 314 -5.94 28.90 30.70
N LEU A 315 -5.12 28.08 30.03
CA LEU A 315 -4.21 27.16 30.70
C LEU A 315 -3.12 27.87 31.52
N VAL A 316 -2.67 29.04 31.06
CA VAL A 316 -1.70 29.86 31.80
C VAL A 316 -2.37 30.58 32.97
N GLU A 317 -3.52 31.22 32.74
CA GLU A 317 -4.27 31.93 33.78
C GLU A 317 -4.77 30.99 34.90
N SER A 318 -5.11 29.75 34.55
CA SER A 318 -5.48 28.71 35.52
C SER A 318 -4.29 28.05 36.22
N GLY A 319 -3.05 28.43 35.88
CA GLY A 319 -1.82 27.89 36.47
C GLY A 319 -1.45 26.48 36.03
N LYS A 320 -2.13 25.90 35.02
CA LYS A 320 -1.83 24.56 34.47
C LYS A 320 -0.58 24.56 33.59
N ILE A 321 -0.29 25.69 32.96
CA ILE A 321 1.00 25.97 32.30
C ILE A 321 1.65 27.14 33.04
N PRO A 322 2.84 26.96 33.63
CA PRO A 322 3.51 28.05 34.32
C PRO A 322 3.97 29.13 33.33
N VAL A 323 3.87 30.40 33.71
CA VAL A 323 4.35 31.52 32.87
C VAL A 323 5.82 31.35 32.49
N ALA A 324 6.63 30.72 33.33
CA ALA A 324 8.03 30.39 33.02
C ALA A 324 8.19 29.49 31.77
N ARG A 325 7.23 28.60 31.48
CA ARG A 325 7.22 27.77 30.26
C ARG A 325 6.93 28.60 29.02
N ILE A 326 6.04 29.59 29.15
CA ILE A 326 5.75 30.58 28.10
C ILE A 326 6.97 31.48 27.86
N ASP A 327 7.64 31.91 28.94
CA ASP A 327 8.84 32.73 28.86
C ASP A 327 10.00 32.00 28.19
N ASP A 328 10.26 30.72 28.51
CA ASP A 328 11.27 29.90 27.79
C ASP A 328 10.96 29.81 26.29
N ALA A 329 9.70 29.56 25.93
CA ALA A 329 9.29 29.46 24.53
C ALA A 329 9.51 30.77 23.78
N VAL A 330 9.06 31.89 24.35
CA VAL A 330 9.19 33.21 23.72
C VAL A 330 10.64 33.67 23.68
N GLU A 331 11.44 33.39 24.71
CA GLU A 331 12.87 33.69 24.72
C GLU A 331 13.59 33.02 23.53
N ARG A 332 13.28 31.74 23.27
CA ARG A 332 13.84 30.99 22.13
C ARG A 332 13.38 31.54 20.79
N ILE A 333 12.09 31.87 20.65
CA ILE A 333 11.53 32.47 19.43
C ILE A 333 12.18 33.82 19.15
N LEU A 334 12.27 34.69 20.17
CA LEU A 334 12.89 36.00 20.04
C LEU A 334 14.38 35.90 19.72
N ARG A 335 15.10 34.95 20.33
CA ARG A 335 16.50 34.67 20.00
C ARG A 335 16.68 34.40 18.52
N VAL A 336 15.88 33.51 17.96
CA VAL A 336 15.94 33.18 16.54
C VAL A 336 15.56 34.40 15.68
N LYS A 337 14.58 35.21 16.07
CA LYS A 337 14.23 36.45 15.35
C LYS A 337 15.36 37.48 15.34
N PHE A 338 16.04 37.69 16.47
CA PHE A 338 17.19 38.60 16.52
C PHE A 338 18.36 38.07 15.69
N VAL A 339 18.68 36.77 15.78
CA VAL A 339 19.73 36.15 14.96
C VAL A 339 19.39 36.21 13.46
N ALA A 340 18.12 36.08 13.08
CA ALA A 340 17.66 36.21 11.70
C ALA A 340 17.79 37.64 11.14
N GLY A 341 18.04 38.64 12.00
CA GLY A 341 18.08 40.06 11.64
C GLY A 341 16.73 40.63 11.23
N VAL A 342 15.60 39.99 11.56
CA VAL A 342 14.28 40.48 11.12
C VAL A 342 13.84 41.76 11.83
N PHE A 343 14.47 42.12 12.95
CA PHE A 343 14.25 43.42 13.61
C PHE A 343 14.92 44.57 12.84
N GLU A 344 16.10 44.32 12.27
CA GLU A 344 16.85 45.29 11.48
C GLU A 344 16.36 45.37 10.04
N TYR A 345 16.02 44.20 9.46
CA TYR A 345 15.62 44.05 8.08
C TYR A 345 14.28 43.29 7.97
N PRO A 346 13.16 43.88 8.43
CA PRO A 346 11.88 43.19 8.48
C PRO A 346 11.30 42.93 7.08
N LEU A 347 11.56 43.82 6.11
CA LEU A 347 11.02 43.74 4.75
C LEU A 347 11.95 42.96 3.82
N THR A 348 11.38 42.48 2.72
CA THR A 348 12.11 41.69 1.73
C THR A 348 13.11 42.53 0.93
N ASP A 349 14.17 41.89 0.43
CA ASP A 349 15.13 42.50 -0.48
C ASP A 349 14.74 42.24 -1.94
N ARG A 350 14.29 43.28 -2.65
CA ARG A 350 13.86 43.16 -4.04
C ARG A 350 15.01 42.97 -5.02
N SER A 351 16.27 43.19 -4.61
CA SER A 351 17.43 42.93 -5.48
C SER A 351 17.64 41.45 -5.77
N LEU A 352 17.05 40.55 -4.98
CA LEU A 352 17.16 39.10 -5.15
C LEU A 352 16.16 38.49 -6.14
N LEU A 353 15.24 39.29 -6.71
CA LEU A 353 14.15 38.80 -7.57
C LEU A 353 14.63 37.93 -8.74
N ASP A 354 15.71 38.34 -9.39
CA ASP A 354 16.26 37.67 -10.58
C ASP A 354 17.04 36.38 -10.23
N THR A 355 17.17 36.06 -8.95
CA THR A 355 17.86 34.85 -8.48
C THR A 355 16.99 33.59 -8.57
N VAL A 356 15.66 33.73 -8.52
CA VAL A 356 14.72 32.59 -8.57
C VAL A 356 14.81 31.89 -9.91
N GLY A 357 15.19 30.60 -9.90
CA GLY A 357 15.34 29.81 -11.11
C GLY A 357 16.40 30.33 -12.08
N CYS A 358 17.38 31.10 -11.60
CA CYS A 358 18.44 31.65 -12.44
C CYS A 358 19.32 30.55 -13.05
N LYS A 359 20.02 30.88 -14.14
CA LYS A 359 20.86 29.90 -14.88
C LYS A 359 21.90 29.23 -13.99
N LEU A 360 22.56 29.98 -13.10
CA LEU A 360 23.60 29.45 -12.21
C LEU A 360 23.04 28.36 -11.27
N HIS A 361 21.85 28.58 -10.73
CA HIS A 361 21.19 27.61 -9.85
C HIS A 361 20.73 26.37 -10.61
N ARG A 362 20.24 26.55 -11.84
CA ARG A 362 19.89 25.42 -12.72
C ARG A 362 21.12 24.62 -13.14
N GLU A 363 22.25 25.26 -13.42
CA GLU A 363 23.52 24.56 -13.71
C GLU A 363 24.01 23.75 -12.49
N LEU A 364 23.82 24.27 -11.27
CA LEU A 364 24.08 23.56 -10.01
C LEU A 364 23.11 22.38 -9.84
N ALA A 365 21.82 22.56 -10.10
CA ALA A 365 20.83 21.48 -10.04
C ALA A 365 21.13 20.39 -11.07
N ARG A 366 21.52 20.76 -12.31
CA ARG A 366 21.99 19.82 -13.34
C ARG A 366 23.24 19.06 -12.90
N GLU A 367 24.17 19.70 -12.15
CA GLU A 367 25.29 19.01 -11.51
C GLU A 367 24.83 17.98 -10.48
N ALA A 368 23.85 18.34 -9.65
CA ALA A 368 23.27 17.43 -8.66
C ALA A 368 22.58 16.23 -9.31
N VAL A 369 21.80 16.46 -10.37
CA VAL A 369 21.19 15.38 -11.17
C VAL A 369 22.24 14.43 -11.71
N ARG A 370 23.33 14.95 -12.34
CA ARG A 370 24.41 14.09 -12.85
C ARG A 370 25.02 13.21 -11.75
N LYS A 371 25.31 13.82 -10.60
CA LYS A 371 25.99 13.16 -9.48
C LYS A 371 25.12 12.17 -8.72
N SER A 372 23.81 12.22 -8.90
CA SER A 372 22.92 11.32 -8.18
C SER A 372 22.58 10.02 -8.89
N LEU A 373 22.82 9.96 -10.20
CA LEU A 373 22.41 8.81 -10.99
C LEU A 373 23.21 7.59 -10.53
N VAL A 374 22.50 6.51 -10.25
CA VAL A 374 23.12 5.23 -9.91
C VAL A 374 22.95 4.29 -11.10
N LEU A 375 24.08 3.87 -11.68
CA LEU A 375 24.10 2.90 -12.77
C LEU A 375 24.06 1.50 -12.17
N LEU A 376 22.90 0.85 -12.29
CA LEU A 376 22.66 -0.49 -11.73
C LEU A 376 23.00 -1.60 -12.72
N LYS A 377 22.87 -1.35 -14.02
CA LYS A 377 23.26 -2.29 -15.08
C LYS A 377 23.84 -1.55 -16.27
N ASN A 378 24.92 -2.09 -16.85
CA ASN A 378 25.59 -1.50 -18.01
C ASN A 378 26.11 -2.56 -19.00
N GLY A 379 25.20 -3.13 -19.77
CA GLY A 379 25.43 -4.22 -20.72
C GLY A 379 25.01 -5.58 -20.17
N LYS A 380 24.63 -6.48 -21.08
CA LYS A 380 24.41 -7.91 -20.76
C LYS A 380 25.71 -8.68 -20.56
N ASP A 381 26.78 -8.26 -21.23
CA ASP A 381 28.16 -8.73 -21.01
C ASP A 381 28.93 -7.61 -20.30
N PRO A 382 29.47 -7.84 -19.08
CA PRO A 382 30.27 -6.84 -18.36
C PRO A 382 31.49 -6.31 -19.13
N ARG A 383 31.94 -7.01 -20.18
CA ARG A 383 33.05 -6.59 -21.06
C ARG A 383 32.60 -5.68 -22.21
N LYS A 384 31.30 -5.54 -22.43
CA LYS A 384 30.69 -4.74 -23.50
C LYS A 384 29.68 -3.77 -22.89
N PRO A 385 30.14 -2.60 -22.40
CA PRO A 385 29.24 -1.65 -21.77
C PRO A 385 28.24 -1.10 -22.79
N PHE A 386 27.00 -0.88 -22.35
CA PHE A 386 25.93 -0.31 -23.17
C PHE A 386 25.97 1.22 -23.17
N LEU A 387 26.37 1.82 -22.05
CA LEU A 387 26.63 3.24 -21.87
C LEU A 387 28.13 3.55 -22.07
N PRO A 388 28.47 4.71 -22.64
CA PRO A 388 27.56 5.78 -23.06
C PRO A 388 26.89 5.49 -24.40
N LEU A 389 25.65 5.97 -24.57
CA LEU A 389 24.87 5.79 -25.79
C LEU A 389 25.49 6.55 -26.97
N ASN A 390 25.38 5.96 -28.17
CA ASN A 390 25.87 6.60 -29.39
C ASN A 390 24.97 7.77 -29.82
N ARG A 391 25.44 9.00 -29.62
CA ARG A 391 24.75 10.23 -30.03
C ARG A 391 24.50 10.36 -31.53
N ASN A 392 25.23 9.61 -32.37
CA ASN A 392 25.11 9.63 -33.82
C ASN A 392 24.40 8.39 -34.36
N ALA A 393 23.62 7.69 -33.54
CA ALA A 393 22.73 6.64 -34.00
C ALA A 393 21.77 7.18 -35.08
N VAL A 394 21.41 6.37 -36.07
CA VAL A 394 20.57 6.84 -37.18
C VAL A 394 19.17 7.18 -36.67
N ARG A 395 18.59 6.27 -35.88
CA ARG A 395 17.27 6.41 -35.29
C ARG A 395 17.22 5.79 -33.90
N ILE A 396 16.58 6.46 -32.95
CA ILE A 396 16.42 6.00 -31.57
C ILE A 396 14.97 6.15 -31.12
N LEU A 397 14.55 5.30 -30.18
CA LEU A 397 13.23 5.35 -29.57
C LEU A 397 13.34 5.89 -28.14
N VAL A 398 12.46 6.81 -27.76
CA VAL A 398 12.21 7.20 -26.38
C VAL A 398 10.77 6.84 -26.03
N ALA A 399 10.59 6.14 -24.92
CA ALA A 399 9.29 5.65 -24.46
C ALA A 399 9.11 5.79 -22.94
N GLY A 400 7.90 5.53 -22.46
CA GLY A 400 7.56 5.51 -21.04
C GLY A 400 6.91 6.78 -20.53
N THR A 401 6.08 6.61 -19.51
CA THR A 401 5.24 7.65 -18.89
C THR A 401 6.03 8.81 -18.29
N HIS A 402 7.32 8.61 -18.00
CA HIS A 402 8.18 9.60 -17.34
C HIS A 402 9.10 10.33 -18.33
N ALA A 403 9.14 9.93 -19.60
CA ALA A 403 10.05 10.53 -20.57
C ALA A 403 9.76 12.02 -20.83
N ASP A 404 8.49 12.40 -20.95
CA ASP A 404 8.08 13.79 -21.22
C ASP A 404 7.14 14.37 -20.15
N ASN A 405 7.42 14.06 -18.88
CA ASN A 405 6.59 14.49 -17.77
C ASN A 405 7.44 15.15 -16.67
N LEU A 406 7.49 16.48 -16.69
CA LEU A 406 8.30 17.27 -15.75
C LEU A 406 7.85 17.07 -14.29
N GLY A 407 6.54 16.93 -14.06
CA GLY A 407 5.99 16.69 -12.74
C GLY A 407 6.42 15.36 -12.15
N TYR A 408 6.44 14.30 -12.97
CA TYR A 408 6.87 12.97 -12.52
C TYR A 408 8.36 12.92 -12.17
N GLN A 409 9.23 13.56 -12.95
CA GLN A 409 10.65 13.63 -12.59
C GLN A 409 10.93 14.54 -11.37
N CYS A 410 9.99 15.40 -10.97
CA CYS A 410 10.12 16.21 -9.76
C CYS A 410 9.59 15.49 -8.50
N GLY A 411 8.49 14.75 -8.61
CA GLY A 411 7.86 14.06 -7.49
C GLY A 411 7.08 14.97 -6.54
N GLY A 412 6.91 14.53 -5.30
CA GLY A 412 6.20 15.28 -4.25
C GLY A 412 6.87 16.59 -3.87
N TRP A 413 6.17 17.44 -3.11
CA TRP A 413 6.64 18.76 -2.70
C TRP A 413 7.01 19.72 -3.85
N THR A 414 6.52 19.47 -5.07
CA THR A 414 6.76 20.33 -6.23
C THR A 414 5.47 20.95 -6.74
N ALA A 415 5.40 22.29 -6.72
CA ALA A 415 4.23 23.12 -7.04
C ALA A 415 3.00 22.91 -6.13
N THR A 416 2.63 21.68 -5.81
CA THR A 416 1.59 21.28 -4.85
C THR A 416 2.19 20.37 -3.78
N TRP A 417 1.42 20.03 -2.74
CA TRP A 417 1.88 19.15 -1.66
C TRP A 417 2.31 17.75 -2.16
N ASN A 418 1.42 17.05 -2.88
CA ASN A 418 1.70 15.72 -3.42
C ASN A 418 2.48 15.75 -4.74
N GLY A 419 2.73 16.93 -5.32
CA GLY A 419 3.12 17.05 -6.71
C GLY A 419 1.94 16.86 -7.68
N ALA A 420 2.22 16.90 -8.97
CA ALA A 420 1.24 16.71 -10.03
C ALA A 420 1.91 16.23 -11.32
N SER A 421 1.13 15.69 -12.25
CA SER A 421 1.61 15.29 -13.58
C SER A 421 1.75 16.49 -14.54
N GLY A 422 2.51 16.31 -15.61
CA GLY A 422 2.65 17.26 -16.70
C GLY A 422 3.68 18.37 -16.42
N ARG A 423 3.54 19.50 -17.11
CA ARG A 423 4.47 20.64 -17.01
C ARG A 423 4.04 21.62 -15.91
N ILE A 424 4.40 21.29 -14.67
CA ILE A 424 3.97 22.02 -13.47
C ILE A 424 4.87 23.23 -13.14
N THR A 425 6.06 23.31 -13.73
CA THR A 425 7.05 24.38 -13.51
C THR A 425 7.94 24.59 -14.73
N ILE A 426 8.94 25.47 -14.63
CA ILE A 426 9.96 25.70 -15.65
C ILE A 426 11.10 24.69 -15.46
N GLY A 427 11.40 23.91 -16.49
CA GLY A 427 12.47 22.91 -16.52
C GLY A 427 12.50 22.17 -17.86
N ALA A 428 13.45 21.25 -17.98
CA ALA A 428 13.61 20.39 -19.15
C ALA A 428 13.24 18.94 -18.79
N THR A 429 12.37 18.33 -19.59
CA THR A 429 12.03 16.90 -19.46
C THR A 429 13.20 16.03 -19.92
N ILE A 430 13.17 14.74 -19.58
CA ILE A 430 14.12 13.74 -20.08
C ILE A 430 14.11 13.72 -21.62
N LEU A 431 12.93 13.76 -22.23
CA LEU A 431 12.76 13.80 -23.67
C LEU A 431 13.40 15.05 -24.30
N GLU A 432 13.12 16.23 -23.75
CA GLU A 432 13.71 17.49 -24.22
C GLU A 432 15.24 17.47 -24.12
N ALA A 433 15.75 16.97 -23.00
CA ALA A 433 17.17 16.81 -22.75
C ALA A 433 17.84 15.84 -23.75
N LEU A 434 17.20 14.70 -24.04
CA LEU A 434 17.70 13.73 -25.00
C LEU A 434 17.68 14.30 -26.43
N LYS A 435 16.61 15.00 -26.82
CA LYS A 435 16.52 15.71 -28.10
C LYS A 435 17.65 16.72 -28.27
N ALA A 436 18.02 17.44 -27.21
CA ALA A 436 19.14 18.39 -27.24
C ALA A 436 20.52 17.71 -27.24
N ALA A 437 20.62 16.45 -26.81
CA ALA A 437 21.87 15.72 -26.66
C ALA A 437 22.27 14.86 -27.87
N VAL A 438 21.30 14.41 -28.68
CA VAL A 438 21.57 13.62 -29.90
C VAL A 438 22.16 14.49 -31.02
N GLY A 439 22.88 13.88 -31.95
CA GLY A 439 23.47 14.60 -33.09
C GLY A 439 22.40 15.08 -34.07
N ASP A 440 22.70 16.16 -34.81
CA ASP A 440 21.75 16.82 -35.74
C ASP A 440 21.13 15.90 -36.81
N LYS A 441 21.74 14.74 -37.07
CA LYS A 441 21.29 13.75 -38.06
C LYS A 441 20.57 12.55 -37.45
N THR A 442 20.47 12.47 -36.13
CA THR A 442 19.81 11.38 -35.41
C THR A 442 18.31 11.66 -35.34
N GLU A 443 17.51 10.73 -35.83
CA GLU A 443 16.07 10.79 -35.69
C GLU A 443 15.66 10.23 -34.31
N LEU A 444 15.07 11.09 -33.47
CA LEU A 444 14.51 10.69 -32.18
C LEU A 444 12.99 10.57 -32.31
N VAL A 445 12.49 9.34 -32.19
CA VAL A 445 11.07 9.03 -32.15
C VAL A 445 10.63 8.92 -30.70
N TYR A 446 9.55 9.61 -30.34
CA TYR A 446 8.93 9.50 -29.02
C TYR A 446 7.54 8.90 -29.12
N GLU A 447 7.35 7.79 -28.44
CA GLU A 447 6.06 7.15 -28.25
C GLU A 447 5.97 6.67 -26.81
N GLN A 448 5.04 7.24 -26.04
CA GLN A 448 4.90 6.90 -24.62
C GLN A 448 4.69 5.39 -24.42
N CYS A 449 3.87 4.76 -25.25
CA CYS A 449 3.64 3.33 -25.31
C CYS A 449 3.74 2.87 -26.79
N PRO A 450 4.92 2.42 -27.25
CA PRO A 450 5.12 2.02 -28.64
C PRO A 450 4.33 0.75 -28.96
N SER A 451 3.78 0.68 -30.19
CA SER A 451 3.00 -0.46 -30.65
C SER A 451 3.85 -1.46 -31.45
N ALA A 452 3.26 -2.59 -31.82
CA ALA A 452 3.92 -3.53 -32.73
C ALA A 452 4.27 -2.89 -34.09
N ASP A 453 3.43 -1.96 -34.58
CA ASP A 453 3.63 -1.27 -35.85
C ASP A 453 4.89 -0.38 -35.82
N THR A 454 5.19 0.23 -34.66
CA THR A 454 6.38 1.05 -34.44
C THR A 454 7.64 0.27 -34.78
N PHE A 455 7.73 -0.99 -34.32
CA PHE A 455 8.88 -1.86 -34.58
C PHE A 455 8.80 -2.58 -35.93
N ALA A 456 7.62 -2.75 -36.52
CA ALA A 456 7.46 -3.36 -37.84
C ALA A 456 7.85 -2.42 -38.99
N THR A 457 7.69 -1.11 -38.78
CA THR A 457 7.90 -0.09 -39.83
C THR A 457 9.22 0.66 -39.70
N GLN A 458 9.92 0.52 -38.57
CA GLN A 458 11.11 1.30 -38.24
C GLN A 458 12.17 0.45 -37.54
N GLU A 459 13.43 0.60 -37.94
CA GLU A 459 14.58 0.03 -37.22
C GLU A 459 15.18 1.08 -36.28
N PHE A 460 15.33 0.71 -35.01
CA PHE A 460 15.93 1.55 -33.98
C PHE A 460 17.31 1.01 -33.56
N SER A 461 18.28 1.90 -33.39
CA SER A 461 19.61 1.51 -32.90
C SER A 461 19.60 1.10 -31.42
N PHE A 462 18.78 1.79 -30.62
CA PHE A 462 18.49 1.48 -29.22
C PHE A 462 17.22 2.23 -28.79
N ALA A 463 16.68 1.84 -27.63
CA ALA A 463 15.56 2.50 -26.97
C ALA A 463 15.95 3.01 -25.57
N ILE A 464 15.31 4.09 -25.15
CA ILE A 464 15.36 4.62 -23.79
C ILE A 464 13.94 4.60 -23.23
N VAL A 465 13.72 3.84 -22.16
CA VAL A 465 12.41 3.71 -21.51
C VAL A 465 12.48 4.37 -20.15
N ALA A 466 11.77 5.50 -19.98
CA ALA A 466 11.67 6.22 -18.71
C ALA A 466 10.34 5.90 -18.01
N VAL A 467 10.41 5.18 -16.90
CA VAL A 467 9.25 4.74 -16.08
C VAL A 467 9.55 4.93 -14.60
N GLY A 468 8.52 4.87 -13.74
CA GLY A 468 8.69 5.32 -12.37
C GLY A 468 7.41 5.46 -11.56
N GLU A 469 7.54 5.96 -10.34
CA GLU A 469 6.43 6.28 -9.43
C GLU A 469 5.74 7.59 -9.81
N GLU A 470 4.43 7.68 -9.55
CA GLU A 470 3.75 8.99 -9.52
C GLU A 470 4.28 9.87 -8.37
N PRO A 471 4.13 11.21 -8.46
CA PRO A 471 4.37 12.09 -7.33
C PRO A 471 3.51 11.73 -6.10
N TYR A 472 4.14 11.64 -4.93
CA TYR A 472 3.47 11.44 -3.64
C TYR A 472 4.19 12.20 -2.53
N ALA A 473 3.48 12.47 -1.44
CA ALA A 473 4.07 12.94 -0.19
C ALA A 473 3.38 12.26 1.00
N GLU A 474 4.15 12.03 2.06
CA GLU A 474 3.63 11.57 3.35
C GLU A 474 2.81 10.27 3.21
N SER A 475 1.65 10.17 3.87
CA SER A 475 0.86 8.95 3.93
C SER A 475 0.33 8.48 2.56
N LEU A 476 0.24 9.37 1.56
CA LEU A 476 -0.16 8.97 0.20
C LEU A 476 0.92 8.10 -0.47
N GLY A 477 2.17 8.27 -0.04
CA GLY A 477 3.30 7.50 -0.54
C GLY A 477 3.56 6.18 0.20
N ASP A 478 2.83 5.87 1.28
CA ASP A 478 3.05 4.61 1.98
C ASP A 478 2.66 3.44 1.05
N ASN A 479 3.62 2.59 0.73
CA ASN A 479 3.45 1.54 -0.29
C ASN A 479 4.13 0.24 0.17
N LEU A 480 3.34 -0.81 0.34
CA LEU A 480 3.84 -2.12 0.79
C LEU A 480 4.46 -2.96 -0.32
N GLU A 481 4.08 -2.70 -1.58
CA GLU A 481 4.42 -3.55 -2.73
C GLU A 481 5.68 -3.07 -3.46
N LEU A 482 5.93 -1.76 -3.48
CA LEU A 482 7.10 -1.13 -4.13
C LEU A 482 7.34 -1.56 -5.59
N THR A 483 6.29 -1.91 -6.34
CA THR A 483 6.39 -2.31 -7.76
C THR A 483 6.43 -1.10 -8.69
N ILE A 484 6.91 -1.29 -9.93
CA ILE A 484 6.82 -0.25 -10.97
C ILE A 484 5.35 -0.10 -11.40
N PRO A 485 4.74 1.09 -11.28
CA PRO A 485 3.35 1.30 -11.68
C PRO A 485 3.21 1.42 -13.21
N PHE A 486 1.97 1.60 -13.68
CA PHE A 486 1.61 1.83 -15.10
C PHE A 486 1.98 0.72 -16.08
N ASN A 487 1.98 -0.54 -15.63
CA ASN A 487 2.47 -1.66 -16.43
C ASN A 487 3.90 -1.40 -16.95
N GLY A 488 4.72 -0.70 -16.15
CA GLY A 488 6.07 -0.31 -16.55
C GLY A 488 6.95 -1.52 -16.84
N THR A 489 6.75 -2.62 -16.11
CA THR A 489 7.43 -3.91 -16.34
C THR A 489 7.12 -4.47 -17.72
N GLU A 490 5.84 -4.49 -18.11
CA GLU A 490 5.37 -4.96 -19.42
C GLU A 490 5.88 -4.05 -20.54
N LEU A 491 5.82 -2.73 -20.34
CA LEU A 491 6.36 -1.77 -21.30
C LEU A 491 7.86 -1.99 -21.51
N ILE A 492 8.66 -2.05 -20.44
CA ILE A 492 10.09 -2.32 -20.52
C ILE A 492 10.33 -3.62 -21.29
N SER A 493 9.65 -4.70 -20.92
CA SER A 493 9.80 -6.00 -21.58
C SER A 493 9.49 -5.92 -23.07
N SER A 494 8.35 -5.31 -23.43
CA SER A 494 7.89 -5.23 -24.82
C SER A 494 8.88 -4.50 -25.74
N VAL A 495 9.53 -3.45 -25.21
CA VAL A 495 10.56 -2.70 -25.94
C VAL A 495 11.89 -3.47 -25.98
N ALA A 496 12.32 -4.01 -24.84
CA ALA A 496 13.58 -4.75 -24.71
C ALA A 496 13.62 -6.05 -25.53
N ASP A 497 12.45 -6.66 -25.80
CA ASP A 497 12.33 -7.83 -26.69
C ASP A 497 12.60 -7.50 -28.16
N LYS A 498 12.57 -6.22 -28.55
CA LYS A 498 12.73 -5.77 -29.94
C LYS A 498 14.00 -4.98 -30.18
N VAL A 499 14.43 -4.19 -29.21
CA VAL A 499 15.50 -3.19 -29.38
C VAL A 499 16.38 -3.16 -28.12
N PRO A 500 17.71 -3.01 -28.24
CA PRO A 500 18.57 -2.82 -27.08
C PRO A 500 18.11 -1.64 -26.22
N THR A 501 17.90 -1.87 -24.93
CA THR A 501 17.11 -0.94 -24.10
C THR A 501 17.85 -0.45 -22.85
N LEU A 502 17.89 0.87 -22.68
CA LEU A 502 18.22 1.54 -21.42
C LEU A 502 16.92 1.86 -20.67
N VAL A 503 16.80 1.40 -19.44
CA VAL A 503 15.74 1.83 -18.51
C VAL A 503 16.26 2.98 -17.64
N ILE A 504 15.50 4.08 -17.61
CA ILE A 504 15.68 5.17 -16.65
C ILE A 504 14.53 5.06 -15.64
N LEU A 505 14.85 4.66 -14.42
CA LEU A 505 13.88 4.52 -13.33
C LEU A 505 13.80 5.81 -12.51
N ILE A 506 12.62 6.43 -12.51
CA ILE A 506 12.30 7.63 -11.72
C ILE A 506 11.52 7.21 -10.47
N SER A 507 12.10 7.32 -9.29
CA SER A 507 11.45 6.84 -8.07
C SER A 507 11.96 7.57 -6.83
N GLY A 508 11.13 7.68 -5.80
CA GLY A 508 11.55 8.24 -4.52
C GLY A 508 12.41 7.27 -3.68
N ARG A 509 12.53 6.03 -4.13
CA ARG A 509 13.06 4.89 -3.36
C ARG A 509 13.38 3.71 -4.27
N PRO A 510 14.09 2.68 -3.78
CA PRO A 510 14.21 1.42 -4.50
C PRO A 510 12.84 0.80 -4.79
N LEU A 511 12.65 0.32 -6.02
CA LEU A 511 11.49 -0.46 -6.45
C LEU A 511 11.89 -1.89 -6.79
N VAL A 512 10.92 -2.80 -6.73
CA VAL A 512 11.07 -4.18 -7.16
C VAL A 512 11.30 -4.23 -8.65
N LEU A 513 12.38 -4.89 -9.04
CA LEU A 513 12.71 -5.20 -10.42
C LEU A 513 12.88 -6.71 -10.52
N GLU A 514 11.97 -7.33 -11.25
CA GLU A 514 12.00 -8.78 -11.43
C GLU A 514 13.32 -9.23 -12.09
N PRO A 515 13.97 -10.30 -11.61
CA PRO A 515 15.24 -10.79 -12.16
C PRO A 515 15.17 -11.06 -13.68
N TRP A 516 14.06 -11.61 -14.17
CA TRP A 516 13.87 -11.88 -15.60
C TRP A 516 13.84 -10.61 -16.44
N LEU A 517 13.34 -9.50 -15.90
CA LEU A 517 13.35 -8.20 -16.57
C LEU A 517 14.78 -7.66 -16.67
N LEU A 518 15.56 -7.84 -15.60
CA LEU A 518 16.97 -7.47 -15.60
C LEU A 518 17.75 -8.24 -16.66
N GLU A 519 17.42 -9.49 -16.99
CA GLU A 519 18.07 -10.23 -18.08
C GLU A 519 17.77 -9.65 -19.47
N LYS A 520 16.55 -9.12 -19.67
CA LYS A 520 16.10 -8.58 -20.95
C LYS A 520 16.72 -7.24 -21.31
N ILE A 521 16.89 -6.34 -20.34
CA ILE A 521 17.36 -4.97 -20.58
C ILE A 521 18.88 -4.89 -20.74
N ASP A 522 19.39 -3.85 -21.41
CA ASP A 522 20.82 -3.66 -21.64
C ASP A 522 21.42 -2.68 -20.63
N GLY A 523 20.67 -1.65 -20.22
CA GLY A 523 21.10 -0.71 -19.18
C GLY A 523 19.99 -0.40 -18.19
N LEU A 524 20.37 -0.06 -16.95
CA LEU A 524 19.45 0.40 -15.92
C LEU A 524 20.10 1.52 -15.13
N VAL A 525 19.46 2.68 -15.12
CA VAL A 525 19.85 3.85 -14.32
C VAL A 525 18.73 4.20 -13.36
N ALA A 526 19.05 4.25 -12.07
CA ALA A 526 18.20 4.87 -11.08
C ALA A 526 18.45 6.37 -11.08
N ALA A 527 17.44 7.13 -11.48
CA ALA A 527 17.50 8.59 -11.58
C ALA A 527 16.86 9.31 -10.38
N TRP A 528 16.23 8.56 -9.47
CA TRP A 528 15.53 9.08 -8.29
C TRP A 528 14.43 10.07 -8.69
N LEU A 529 14.31 11.19 -7.97
CA LEU A 529 13.49 12.34 -8.32
C LEU A 529 14.40 13.52 -8.71
N PRO A 530 14.88 13.59 -9.97
CA PRO A 530 15.95 14.51 -10.38
C PRO A 530 15.52 15.99 -10.44
N GLY A 531 14.24 16.32 -10.30
CA GLY A 531 13.78 17.71 -10.32
C GLY A 531 13.73 18.30 -11.72
N SER A 532 13.94 19.62 -11.84
CA SER A 532 13.65 20.36 -13.07
C SER A 532 14.66 20.19 -14.20
N GLU A 533 15.87 19.66 -13.94
CA GLU A 533 17.00 19.71 -14.85
C GLU A 533 17.29 18.34 -15.48
N GLY A 534 16.36 17.82 -16.28
CA GLY A 534 16.46 16.52 -16.96
C GLY A 534 17.71 16.39 -17.85
N GLU A 535 18.32 17.51 -18.24
CA GLU A 535 19.60 17.57 -18.96
C GLU A 535 20.73 16.85 -18.22
N GLY A 536 20.69 16.79 -16.88
CA GLY A 536 21.70 16.06 -16.10
C GLY A 536 21.65 14.55 -16.36
N ILE A 537 20.50 14.00 -16.71
CA ILE A 537 20.37 12.59 -17.12
C ILE A 537 21.02 12.37 -18.48
N ALA A 538 20.68 13.23 -19.46
CA ALA A 538 21.24 13.17 -20.81
C ALA A 538 22.76 13.34 -20.83
N ASP A 539 23.32 14.14 -19.92
CA ASP A 539 24.76 14.27 -19.75
C ASP A 539 25.43 12.94 -19.40
N VAL A 540 24.85 12.15 -18.49
CA VAL A 540 25.47 10.89 -18.06
C VAL A 540 25.28 9.80 -19.10
N VAL A 541 24.07 9.67 -19.67
CA VAL A 541 23.76 8.54 -20.56
C VAL A 541 24.34 8.71 -21.97
N SER A 542 24.71 9.93 -22.39
CA SER A 542 25.12 10.21 -23.78
C SER A 542 26.57 10.71 -23.97
N LEU A 543 27.41 10.87 -22.92
CA LEU A 543 28.76 11.45 -23.06
C LEU A 543 29.91 10.42 -23.15
N PRO A 544 30.84 10.54 -24.13
CA PRO A 544 32.01 9.65 -24.29
C PRO A 544 33.22 9.95 -23.37
N ASN A 545 33.11 10.82 -22.36
CA ASN A 545 34.27 11.24 -21.57
C ASN A 545 34.58 10.27 -20.40
N THR A 546 35.78 9.70 -20.43
CA THR A 546 36.38 8.78 -19.45
C THR A 546 36.48 9.31 -18.01
N GLN A 547 36.16 10.58 -17.74
CA GLN A 547 36.09 11.15 -16.38
C GLN A 547 34.72 10.95 -15.68
N LEU A 548 33.64 10.68 -16.42
CA LEU A 548 32.29 10.49 -15.85
C LEU A 548 32.07 9.09 -15.25
N PHE A 549 32.80 8.08 -15.71
CA PHE A 549 32.71 6.71 -15.16
C PHE A 549 33.20 6.60 -13.71
N GLN A 550 33.90 7.61 -13.18
CA GLN A 550 34.24 7.71 -11.75
C GLN A 550 33.12 8.31 -10.89
N LEU A 551 32.07 8.86 -11.49
CA LEU A 551 31.00 9.62 -10.81
C LEU A 551 29.69 8.84 -10.64
N ILE A 552 29.68 7.54 -10.94
CA ILE A 552 28.58 6.65 -10.56
C ILE A 552 28.73 6.41 -9.05
N THR A 553 27.85 7.02 -8.27
CA THR A 553 27.86 6.93 -6.81
C THR A 553 27.37 5.57 -6.34
N SER A 554 27.88 5.12 -5.19
CA SER A 554 27.29 4.01 -4.44
C SER A 554 25.86 4.35 -4.05
N CYS A 555 24.94 3.38 -4.14
CA CYS A 555 23.56 3.58 -3.71
C CYS A 555 23.52 3.81 -2.18
N ASN A 556 22.94 4.92 -1.74
CA ASN A 556 22.81 5.25 -0.31
C ASN A 556 21.59 4.60 0.38
N LEU A 557 20.87 3.73 -0.33
CA LEU A 557 19.80 2.86 0.14
C LEU A 557 20.07 1.44 -0.36
N GLU A 558 19.77 0.41 0.42
CA GLU A 558 19.90 -0.96 -0.07
C GLU A 558 18.88 -1.22 -1.20
N TRP A 559 19.38 -1.61 -2.38
CA TRP A 559 18.55 -2.02 -3.51
C TRP A 559 18.23 -3.50 -3.37
N SER A 560 17.07 -3.81 -2.82
CA SER A 560 16.60 -5.20 -2.75
C SER A 560 16.04 -5.63 -4.11
N ILE A 561 16.31 -6.87 -4.50
CA ILE A 561 15.69 -7.51 -5.67
C ILE A 561 14.21 -7.82 -5.40
N ASN A 562 13.74 -7.66 -4.15
CA ASN A 562 12.36 -7.89 -3.70
C ASN A 562 11.88 -6.81 -2.71
N SER A 563 10.61 -6.42 -2.70
CA SER A 563 10.03 -5.33 -1.87
C SER A 563 10.07 -5.55 -0.35
N ALA A 564 10.64 -6.66 0.11
CA ALA A 564 10.79 -6.98 1.52
C ALA A 564 12.08 -6.39 2.12
N GLY A 565 12.18 -5.06 2.18
CA GLY A 565 13.20 -4.36 2.97
C GLY A 565 12.86 -4.41 4.45
N GLY A 566 13.23 -5.52 5.11
CA GLY A 566 13.00 -5.71 6.55
C GLY A 566 13.17 -7.16 7.01
N GLY A 567 14.31 -7.77 6.70
CA GLY A 567 14.75 -9.03 7.30
C GLY A 567 15.07 -10.13 6.29
N GLY A 568 16.32 -10.18 5.81
CA GLY A 568 16.91 -11.35 5.14
C GLY A 568 16.18 -11.87 3.89
N PRO A 569 16.74 -12.89 3.22
CA PRO A 569 16.02 -13.62 2.20
C PRO A 569 14.95 -14.45 2.90
N PHE A 570 13.75 -13.92 3.05
CA PHE A 570 12.61 -14.84 3.11
C PHE A 570 12.42 -15.34 1.68
N GLU A 571 13.07 -16.46 1.38
CA GLU A 571 12.32 -17.56 0.77
C GLU A 571 10.92 -17.53 1.40
N LYS A 572 9.85 -17.60 0.59
CA LYS A 572 8.47 -17.73 1.12
C LYS A 572 8.56 -18.65 2.34
N PRO A 573 8.19 -18.18 3.55
CA PRO A 573 8.49 -18.89 4.77
C PRO A 573 8.09 -20.34 4.57
N THR A 574 9.10 -21.21 4.62
CA THR A 574 8.87 -22.63 4.41
C THR A 574 7.89 -23.09 5.48
N THR A 575 7.25 -24.24 5.27
CA THR A 575 6.45 -24.85 6.35
C THR A 575 7.25 -24.91 7.66
N SER A 576 8.56 -25.12 7.58
CA SER A 576 9.45 -25.11 8.75
C SER A 576 9.58 -23.74 9.44
N ASP A 577 9.55 -22.64 8.70
CA ASP A 577 9.62 -21.28 9.27
C ASP A 577 8.32 -20.93 10.00
N TRP A 578 7.18 -21.30 9.42
CA TRP A 578 5.88 -21.20 10.07
C TRP A 578 5.82 -22.01 11.37
N ILE A 579 6.36 -23.23 11.36
CA ILE A 579 6.47 -24.07 12.57
C ILE A 579 7.33 -23.38 13.62
N ASN A 580 8.51 -22.89 13.26
CA ASN A 580 9.42 -22.27 14.21
C ASN A 580 8.77 -21.05 14.89
N MET A 581 8.02 -20.27 14.12
CA MET A 581 7.28 -19.11 14.63
C MET A 581 6.14 -19.54 15.57
N THR A 582 5.27 -20.44 15.13
CA THR A 582 4.10 -20.89 15.91
C THR A 582 4.52 -21.62 17.19
N ASP A 583 5.51 -22.52 17.11
CA ASP A 583 6.11 -23.19 18.26
C ASP A 583 6.76 -22.17 19.23
N GLY A 584 7.45 -21.16 18.70
CA GLY A 584 8.08 -20.11 19.51
C GLY A 584 7.07 -19.33 20.34
N PHE A 585 5.97 -18.88 19.71
CA PHE A 585 4.89 -18.22 20.42
C PHE A 585 4.18 -19.15 21.41
N GLN A 586 4.02 -20.42 21.06
CA GLN A 586 3.43 -21.40 21.97
C GLN A 586 4.30 -21.62 23.22
N GLN A 587 5.62 -21.74 23.05
CA GLN A 587 6.55 -21.83 24.16
C GLN A 587 6.49 -20.59 25.06
N ALA A 588 6.33 -19.40 24.49
CA ALA A 588 6.15 -18.17 25.26
C ALA A 588 4.86 -18.22 26.09
N ALA A 589 3.75 -18.70 25.51
CA ALA A 589 2.48 -18.86 26.21
C ALA A 589 2.57 -19.86 27.37
N LEU A 590 3.26 -20.99 27.16
CA LEU A 590 3.50 -22.00 28.21
C LEU A 590 4.37 -21.47 29.35
N ARG A 591 5.27 -20.52 29.09
CA ARG A 591 6.10 -19.84 30.11
C ARG A 591 5.36 -18.69 30.82
N SER A 592 4.18 -18.30 30.35
CA SER A 592 3.37 -17.28 31.01
C SER A 592 2.90 -17.77 32.39
N ARG A 593 2.51 -16.84 33.27
CA ARG A 593 2.04 -17.14 34.63
C ARG A 593 0.95 -18.22 34.69
N LEU A 594 0.06 -18.26 33.68
CA LEU A 594 -1.06 -19.21 33.65
C LEU A 594 -0.75 -20.45 32.81
N GLY A 595 0.34 -20.46 32.02
CA GLY A 595 0.73 -21.58 31.17
C GLY A 595 -0.34 -22.00 30.16
N ILE A 596 -1.27 -21.12 29.79
CA ILE A 596 -2.38 -21.46 28.90
C ILE A 596 -1.88 -21.44 27.44
N PRO A 597 -1.93 -22.55 26.70
CA PRO A 597 -1.50 -22.63 25.30
C PRO A 597 -2.35 -21.73 24.40
N LEU A 598 -1.77 -21.23 23.30
CA LEU A 598 -2.48 -20.47 22.28
C LEU A 598 -3.18 -21.41 21.29
N LEU A 599 -4.18 -20.87 20.58
CA LEU A 599 -4.86 -21.53 19.48
C LEU A 599 -4.56 -20.73 18.22
N TYR A 600 -3.74 -21.26 17.31
CA TYR A 600 -3.37 -20.57 16.07
C TYR A 600 -4.31 -20.90 14.93
N GLY A 601 -4.84 -19.86 14.31
CA GLY A 601 -5.73 -19.94 13.16
C GLY A 601 -5.04 -19.57 11.85
N THR A 602 -5.34 -20.33 10.79
CA THR A 602 -5.06 -19.94 9.40
C THR A 602 -6.35 -19.93 8.60
N ASP A 603 -6.38 -19.18 7.50
CA ASP A 603 -7.46 -19.31 6.53
C ASP A 603 -7.23 -20.48 5.59
N ALA A 604 -8.31 -21.16 5.22
CA ALA A 604 -8.30 -22.27 4.27
C ALA A 604 -9.63 -22.26 3.50
N VAL A 605 -9.69 -21.40 2.48
CA VAL A 605 -10.91 -21.21 1.72
C VAL A 605 -11.03 -22.29 0.65
N HIS A 606 -12.12 -23.05 0.71
CA HIS A 606 -12.43 -24.10 -0.25
C HIS A 606 -13.90 -23.99 -0.66
N GLY A 607 -14.16 -23.21 -1.71
CA GLY A 607 -15.40 -23.34 -2.48
C GLY A 607 -15.18 -24.41 -3.54
N ASN A 608 -15.85 -25.55 -3.41
CA ASN A 608 -15.90 -26.52 -4.51
C ASN A 608 -17.35 -26.62 -4.96
N ASN A 609 -17.64 -26.07 -6.13
CA ASN A 609 -18.98 -26.01 -6.75
C ASN A 609 -19.51 -27.38 -7.23
N ASN A 610 -19.04 -28.45 -6.59
CA ASN A 610 -19.43 -29.82 -6.85
C ASN A 610 -20.40 -30.32 -5.78
N VAL A 611 -21.38 -31.15 -6.18
CA VAL A 611 -22.41 -31.74 -5.31
C VAL A 611 -21.96 -33.02 -4.57
N ASP A 612 -20.68 -33.36 -4.62
CA ASP A 612 -20.11 -34.56 -4.01
C ASP A 612 -19.63 -34.31 -2.56
N ALA A 613 -20.52 -34.57 -1.60
CA ALA A 613 -20.23 -34.39 -0.17
C ALA A 613 -19.07 -35.27 0.34
N GLU A 614 -18.85 -36.45 -0.25
CA GLU A 614 -17.75 -37.32 0.18
C GLU A 614 -16.40 -36.80 -0.31
N LEU A 615 -16.34 -36.27 -1.55
CA LEU A 615 -15.16 -35.56 -2.03
C LEU A 615 -14.86 -34.34 -1.16
N VAL A 616 -15.86 -33.53 -0.81
CA VAL A 616 -15.71 -32.35 0.06
C VAL A 616 -15.22 -32.74 1.46
N ARG A 617 -15.71 -33.86 2.02
CA ARG A 617 -15.19 -34.42 3.27
C ARG A 617 -13.72 -34.82 3.14
N ARG A 618 -13.32 -35.51 2.07
CA ARG A 618 -11.92 -35.91 1.81
C ARG A 618 -11.00 -34.69 1.66
N ILE A 619 -11.46 -33.63 0.99
CA ILE A 619 -10.74 -32.35 0.90
C ILE A 619 -10.51 -31.81 2.31
N GLY A 620 -11.55 -31.77 3.16
CA GLY A 620 -11.40 -31.35 4.56
C GLY A 620 -10.37 -32.15 5.35
N VAL A 621 -10.25 -33.46 5.11
CA VAL A 621 -9.21 -34.29 5.75
C VAL A 621 -7.80 -33.86 5.31
N ALA A 622 -7.60 -33.68 4.00
CA ALA A 622 -6.31 -33.22 3.46
C ALA A 622 -5.95 -31.83 4.01
N THR A 623 -6.90 -30.90 3.99
CA THR A 623 -6.74 -29.55 4.55
C THR A 623 -6.36 -29.59 6.04
N ALA A 624 -7.00 -30.44 6.84
CA ALA A 624 -6.66 -30.55 8.26
C ALA A 624 -5.21 -30.97 8.48
N LEU A 625 -4.74 -31.98 7.75
CA LEU A 625 -3.37 -32.47 7.83
C LEU A 625 -2.35 -31.39 7.45
N GLU A 626 -2.58 -30.67 6.35
CA GLU A 626 -1.68 -29.60 5.91
C GLU A 626 -1.68 -28.41 6.88
N VAL A 627 -2.84 -28.02 7.39
CA VAL A 627 -2.96 -26.94 8.41
C VAL A 627 -2.21 -27.34 9.69
N ARG A 628 -2.36 -28.59 10.15
CA ARG A 628 -1.60 -29.11 11.30
C ARG A 628 -0.10 -29.13 11.04
N ALA A 629 0.34 -29.49 9.82
CA ALA A 629 1.74 -29.49 9.43
C ALA A 629 2.38 -28.10 9.51
N CYS A 630 1.61 -27.04 9.29
CA CYS A 630 2.06 -25.65 9.44
C CYS A 630 2.10 -25.14 10.90
N GLY A 631 1.69 -25.97 11.87
CA GLY A 631 1.64 -25.60 13.29
C GLY A 631 0.39 -24.83 13.71
N ALA A 632 -0.61 -24.73 12.83
CA ALA A 632 -1.92 -24.18 13.15
C ALA A 632 -2.88 -25.30 13.61
N GLN A 633 -3.72 -25.01 14.60
CA GLN A 633 -4.72 -25.95 15.14
C GLN A 633 -6.14 -25.53 14.81
N PHE A 634 -6.30 -24.38 14.19
CA PHE A 634 -7.56 -23.76 13.86
C PHE A 634 -7.56 -23.35 12.39
N THR A 635 -8.70 -23.55 11.73
CA THR A 635 -8.92 -23.03 10.39
C THR A 635 -10.21 -22.23 10.29
N PHE A 636 -10.13 -21.14 9.56
CA PHE A 636 -11.22 -20.26 9.22
C PHE A 636 -12.05 -20.85 8.06
N ALA A 637 -12.56 -22.08 8.22
CA ALA A 637 -13.30 -22.80 7.18
C ALA A 637 -14.34 -23.77 7.77
N PRO A 638 -15.47 -24.04 7.08
CA PRO A 638 -15.86 -23.55 5.75
C PRO A 638 -16.68 -22.25 5.74
N CYS A 639 -16.79 -21.60 4.57
CA CYS A 639 -17.85 -20.62 4.31
C CYS A 639 -19.15 -21.35 3.94
N VAL A 640 -20.22 -21.13 4.72
CA VAL A 640 -21.52 -21.81 4.53
C VAL A 640 -22.67 -20.82 4.37
N ALA A 641 -22.33 -19.56 4.06
CA ALA A 641 -23.29 -18.58 3.61
C ALA A 641 -23.82 -18.97 2.22
N VAL A 642 -25.15 -18.92 2.05
CA VAL A 642 -25.82 -19.24 0.78
C VAL A 642 -25.78 -18.01 -0.13
N CYS A 643 -25.09 -18.08 -1.28
CA CYS A 643 -24.99 -16.99 -2.26
C CYS A 643 -26.30 -16.84 -3.05
N LYS A 644 -27.09 -15.78 -2.81
CA LYS A 644 -28.35 -15.49 -3.53
C LYS A 644 -28.18 -14.48 -4.66
N ASP A 645 -27.03 -13.83 -4.73
CA ASP A 645 -26.70 -12.82 -5.75
C ASP A 645 -25.21 -12.92 -6.11
N PRO A 646 -24.86 -13.26 -7.37
CA PRO A 646 -23.47 -13.44 -7.78
C PRO A 646 -22.65 -12.14 -7.75
N ARG A 647 -23.27 -10.96 -7.64
CA ARG A 647 -22.53 -9.69 -7.45
C ARG A 647 -21.69 -9.67 -6.18
N TRP A 648 -22.03 -10.53 -5.21
CA TRP A 648 -21.33 -10.67 -3.94
C TRP A 648 -19.90 -11.19 -4.12
N GLY A 649 -18.92 -10.42 -3.66
CA GLY A 649 -17.50 -10.68 -3.83
C GLY A 649 -16.95 -11.90 -3.08
N ARG A 650 -17.75 -12.56 -2.24
CA ARG A 650 -17.42 -13.86 -1.65
C ARG A 650 -18.21 -15.03 -2.24
N CYS A 651 -18.91 -14.83 -3.36
CA CYS A 651 -19.76 -15.89 -3.90
C CYS A 651 -18.99 -17.18 -4.21
N TYR A 652 -17.71 -17.08 -4.58
CA TYR A 652 -16.83 -18.24 -4.82
C TYR A 652 -16.42 -19.00 -3.56
N GLU A 653 -16.55 -18.39 -2.37
CA GLU A 653 -16.31 -19.07 -1.10
C GLU A 653 -17.50 -19.96 -0.72
N SER A 654 -18.69 -19.64 -1.24
CA SER A 654 -19.93 -20.39 -1.06
C SER A 654 -19.99 -21.59 -2.01
N TYR A 655 -20.82 -22.57 -1.67
CA TYR A 655 -20.98 -23.79 -2.47
C TYR A 655 -22.14 -23.74 -3.48
N SER A 656 -23.19 -22.95 -3.22
CA SER A 656 -24.39 -22.90 -4.07
C SER A 656 -25.36 -21.78 -3.67
N GLU A 657 -26.27 -21.42 -4.58
CA GLU A 657 -27.46 -20.62 -4.28
C GLU A 657 -28.60 -21.40 -3.60
N ASP A 658 -28.46 -22.74 -3.53
CA ASP A 658 -29.39 -23.65 -2.88
C ASP A 658 -28.89 -24.09 -1.49
N SER A 659 -29.72 -23.85 -0.48
CA SER A 659 -29.41 -24.15 0.92
C SER A 659 -29.19 -25.65 1.17
N GLU A 660 -29.91 -26.55 0.49
CA GLU A 660 -29.76 -27.99 0.71
C GLU A 660 -28.44 -28.52 0.15
N ILE A 661 -27.96 -27.98 -0.96
CA ILE A 661 -26.60 -28.26 -1.46
C ILE A 661 -25.56 -27.77 -0.45
N VAL A 662 -25.65 -26.52 0.02
CA VAL A 662 -24.70 -25.99 1.01
C VAL A 662 -24.70 -26.83 2.29
N ARG A 663 -25.87 -27.28 2.76
CA ARG A 663 -25.99 -28.21 3.90
C ARG A 663 -25.22 -29.51 3.69
N LYS A 664 -25.28 -30.12 2.49
CA LYS A 664 -24.50 -31.32 2.17
C LYS A 664 -23.00 -31.06 2.21
N MET A 665 -22.55 -29.87 1.80
CA MET A 665 -21.13 -29.48 1.80
C MET A 665 -20.56 -29.21 3.18
N THR A 666 -21.41 -29.04 4.20
CA THR A 666 -20.95 -29.00 5.61
C THR A 666 -20.28 -30.30 6.07
N SER A 667 -20.32 -31.37 5.26
CA SER A 667 -19.45 -32.55 5.37
C SER A 667 -17.95 -32.22 5.48
N ILE A 668 -17.50 -31.08 4.95
CA ILE A 668 -16.13 -30.60 5.18
C ILE A 668 -15.80 -30.42 6.67
N VAL A 669 -16.78 -30.09 7.53
CA VAL A 669 -16.59 -29.97 8.98
C VAL A 669 -16.13 -31.30 9.57
N THR A 670 -16.74 -32.42 9.14
CA THR A 670 -16.33 -33.75 9.62
C THR A 670 -15.05 -34.24 8.96
N GLY A 671 -14.66 -33.68 7.82
CA GLY A 671 -13.31 -33.81 7.26
C GLY A 671 -12.26 -33.10 8.11
N LEU A 672 -12.51 -31.84 8.46
CA LEU A 672 -11.59 -30.97 9.20
C LEU A 672 -11.40 -31.41 10.66
N GLN A 673 -12.50 -31.78 11.33
CA GLN A 673 -12.52 -32.07 12.77
C GLN A 673 -12.62 -33.57 13.08
N GLY A 674 -13.01 -34.40 12.12
CA GLY A 674 -13.40 -35.79 12.34
C GLY A 674 -14.88 -35.94 12.67
N GLN A 675 -15.39 -37.18 12.56
CA GLN A 675 -16.80 -37.51 12.79
C GLN A 675 -17.10 -37.65 14.30
N PRO A 676 -18.06 -36.89 14.87
CA PRO A 676 -18.47 -37.09 16.25
C PRO A 676 -19.01 -38.51 16.49
N PRO A 677 -18.69 -39.14 17.64
CA PRO A 677 -19.19 -40.47 17.96
C PRO A 677 -20.71 -40.47 18.14
N GLN A 678 -21.33 -41.63 17.96
CA GLN A 678 -22.76 -41.79 18.15
C GLN A 678 -23.14 -41.42 19.60
N GLY A 679 -24.12 -40.52 19.75
CA GLY A 679 -24.55 -40.03 21.06
C GLY A 679 -23.80 -38.79 21.57
N HIS A 680 -22.85 -38.24 20.81
CA HIS A 680 -22.22 -36.96 21.13
C HIS A 680 -23.28 -35.85 21.27
N PRO A 681 -23.26 -35.04 22.35
CA PRO A 681 -24.26 -34.00 22.56
C PRO A 681 -24.33 -32.98 21.42
N LYS A 682 -25.55 -32.68 20.94
CA LYS A 682 -25.76 -31.62 19.93
C LYS A 682 -25.34 -30.26 20.50
N GLY A 683 -24.67 -29.45 19.68
CA GLY A 683 -24.19 -28.12 20.09
C GLY A 683 -22.85 -28.12 20.83
N TYR A 684 -22.22 -29.27 21.03
CA TYR A 684 -20.91 -29.36 21.68
C TYR A 684 -19.79 -29.50 20.64
N PRO A 685 -18.69 -28.74 20.77
CA PRO A 685 -17.56 -28.80 19.85
C PRO A 685 -16.92 -30.20 19.90
N PHE A 686 -16.38 -30.65 18.77
CA PHE A 686 -15.72 -31.95 18.66
C PHE A 686 -14.50 -31.86 17.74
N VAL A 687 -13.40 -32.48 18.17
CA VAL A 687 -12.20 -32.73 17.36
C VAL A 687 -11.72 -34.13 17.71
N ALA A 688 -11.60 -35.03 16.73
CA ALA A 688 -11.36 -36.45 16.98
C ALA A 688 -9.93 -36.80 17.41
N GLY A 689 -8.96 -35.93 17.15
CA GLY A 689 -7.55 -36.19 17.46
C GLY A 689 -6.61 -35.10 16.97
N ARG A 690 -5.30 -35.30 17.23
CA ARG A 690 -4.24 -34.31 16.98
C ARG A 690 -3.98 -33.99 15.50
N GLU A 691 -4.42 -34.84 14.59
CA GLU A 691 -4.29 -34.64 13.13
C GLU A 691 -5.42 -33.75 12.57
N ASN A 692 -6.43 -33.48 13.40
CA ASN A 692 -7.59 -32.67 13.02
C ASN A 692 -7.46 -31.24 13.56
N VAL A 693 -8.23 -30.34 12.96
CA VAL A 693 -8.20 -28.90 13.25
C VAL A 693 -9.56 -28.41 13.70
N VAL A 694 -9.57 -27.36 14.51
CA VAL A 694 -10.76 -26.60 14.88
C VAL A 694 -11.32 -25.92 13.64
N ALA A 695 -12.55 -26.25 13.24
CA ALA A 695 -13.23 -25.64 12.09
C ALA A 695 -14.04 -24.40 12.51
N CYS A 696 -14.24 -23.50 11.55
CA CYS A 696 -15.00 -22.25 11.69
C CYS A 696 -16.05 -22.13 10.60
N ALA A 697 -17.34 -22.31 10.91
CA ALA A 697 -18.40 -22.04 9.96
C ALA A 697 -18.58 -20.52 9.80
N LYS A 698 -18.19 -19.99 8.64
CA LYS A 698 -18.07 -18.55 8.40
C LYS A 698 -19.34 -17.88 7.89
N HIS A 699 -19.41 -16.61 8.32
CA HIS A 699 -20.28 -15.50 7.96
C HIS A 699 -21.76 -15.60 8.36
N PHE A 700 -21.97 -16.02 9.60
CA PHE A 700 -23.27 -16.08 10.24
C PHE A 700 -23.89 -14.68 10.43
N VAL A 701 -25.06 -14.35 9.87
CA VAL A 701 -25.88 -15.11 8.92
C VAL A 701 -26.55 -14.13 7.96
N GLY A 702 -26.77 -14.55 6.71
CA GLY A 702 -27.41 -13.71 5.69
C GLY A 702 -26.44 -12.93 4.81
N ASP A 703 -25.12 -13.15 4.98
CA ASP A 703 -24.06 -12.47 4.22
C ASP A 703 -24.19 -12.67 2.70
N GLY A 704 -24.49 -13.89 2.25
CA GLY A 704 -24.74 -14.17 0.84
C GLY A 704 -26.13 -13.72 0.34
N GLY A 705 -26.95 -13.12 1.20
CA GLY A 705 -28.32 -12.66 0.89
C GLY A 705 -28.49 -11.15 1.02
N THR A 706 -27.40 -10.37 0.91
CA THR A 706 -27.44 -8.92 1.00
C THR A 706 -28.08 -8.30 -0.24
N ASN A 707 -28.70 -7.13 -0.05
CA ASN A 707 -29.31 -6.38 -1.14
C ASN A 707 -28.25 -6.02 -2.18
N LYS A 708 -28.52 -6.35 -3.46
CA LYS A 708 -27.60 -6.19 -4.60
C LYS A 708 -26.27 -6.97 -4.49
N GLY A 709 -26.19 -7.96 -3.60
CA GLY A 709 -24.99 -8.78 -3.43
C GLY A 709 -23.77 -7.93 -3.05
N THR A 710 -23.87 -7.11 -2.00
CA THR A 710 -22.75 -6.32 -1.48
C THR A 710 -22.18 -7.00 -0.24
N ASN A 711 -20.87 -7.21 -0.18
CA ASN A 711 -20.17 -7.71 0.99
C ASN A 711 -20.38 -6.75 2.17
N GLU A 712 -20.65 -7.29 3.36
CA GLU A 712 -21.04 -6.50 4.56
C GLU A 712 -22.32 -5.65 4.38
N GLY A 713 -23.11 -5.92 3.34
CA GLY A 713 -24.34 -5.21 3.04
C GLY A 713 -25.51 -5.55 3.98
N ASN A 714 -26.70 -5.06 3.62
CA ASN A 714 -27.92 -5.34 4.38
C ASN A 714 -28.73 -6.49 3.77
N CYS A 715 -28.96 -7.56 4.52
CA CYS A 715 -29.91 -8.62 4.21
C CYS A 715 -31.32 -8.19 4.65
N VAL A 716 -32.29 -8.29 3.73
CA VAL A 716 -33.71 -7.89 3.96
C VAL A 716 -34.66 -9.10 3.97
N ALA A 717 -34.13 -10.31 4.15
CA ALA A 717 -34.93 -11.53 4.24
C ALA A 717 -35.91 -11.47 5.42
N SER A 718 -37.12 -12.02 5.24
CA SER A 718 -38.01 -12.28 6.37
C SER A 718 -37.35 -13.26 7.35
N TYR A 719 -37.82 -13.30 8.60
CA TYR A 719 -37.27 -14.25 9.58
C TYR A 719 -37.43 -15.71 9.12
N ASP A 720 -38.56 -16.06 8.51
CA ASP A 720 -38.81 -17.41 7.99
C ASP A 720 -37.84 -17.77 6.84
N GLU A 721 -37.53 -16.82 5.95
CA GLU A 721 -36.51 -16.99 4.91
C GLU A 721 -35.11 -17.11 5.50
N LEU A 722 -34.78 -16.26 6.48
CA LEU A 722 -33.52 -16.31 7.20
C LEU A 722 -33.34 -17.68 7.87
N GLU A 723 -34.39 -18.21 8.53
CA GLU A 723 -34.37 -19.52 9.21
C GLU A 723 -34.25 -20.68 8.22
N ARG A 724 -35.03 -20.67 7.15
CA ARG A 724 -35.09 -21.76 6.18
C ARG A 724 -33.88 -21.82 5.25
N ILE A 725 -33.32 -20.67 4.85
CA ILE A 725 -32.28 -20.58 3.82
C ILE A 725 -30.92 -20.33 4.46
N HIS A 726 -30.77 -19.23 5.20
CA HIS A 726 -29.44 -18.77 5.61
C HIS A 726 -28.96 -19.43 6.92
N LEU A 727 -29.87 -19.82 7.82
CA LEU A 727 -29.54 -20.48 9.09
C LEU A 727 -29.31 -21.99 8.96
N ALA A 728 -29.97 -22.64 7.99
CA ALA A 728 -30.00 -24.10 7.89
C ALA A 728 -28.60 -24.77 7.72
N PRO A 729 -27.66 -24.24 6.91
CA PRO A 729 -26.29 -24.77 6.84
C PRO A 729 -25.53 -24.71 8.16
N TYR A 730 -25.71 -23.65 8.95
CA TYR A 730 -25.05 -23.52 10.25
C TYR A 730 -25.59 -24.54 11.26
N LEU A 731 -26.89 -24.80 11.24
CA LEU A 731 -27.49 -25.86 12.07
C LEU A 731 -26.88 -27.24 11.75
N ASP A 732 -26.62 -27.50 10.47
CA ASP A 732 -25.96 -28.75 10.03
C ASP A 732 -24.51 -28.81 10.54
N CYS A 733 -23.74 -27.71 10.40
CA CYS A 733 -22.38 -27.61 10.96
C CYS A 733 -22.35 -27.87 12.47
N ILE A 734 -23.31 -27.31 13.22
CA ILE A 734 -23.43 -27.50 14.67
C ILE A 734 -23.75 -28.95 15.00
N SER A 735 -24.62 -29.60 14.22
CA SER A 735 -24.92 -31.02 14.40
C SER A 735 -23.71 -31.93 14.13
N ARG A 736 -22.76 -31.44 13.32
CA ARG A 736 -21.48 -32.09 13.02
C ARG A 736 -20.36 -31.73 14.01
N GLY A 737 -20.65 -30.94 15.04
CA GLY A 737 -19.72 -30.60 16.10
C GLY A 737 -18.76 -29.46 15.76
N VAL A 738 -19.11 -28.55 14.84
CA VAL A 738 -18.28 -27.38 14.50
C VAL A 738 -17.85 -26.60 15.75
N CYS A 739 -16.57 -26.25 15.84
CA CYS A 739 -16.01 -25.67 17.05
C CYS A 739 -16.07 -24.14 17.10
N THR A 740 -16.12 -23.44 15.95
CA THR A 740 -16.33 -21.98 15.84
C THR A 740 -17.34 -21.60 14.74
N ILE A 741 -17.99 -20.45 14.90
CA ILE A 741 -18.89 -19.80 13.95
C ILE A 741 -18.52 -18.33 13.95
N MET A 742 -18.22 -17.80 12.78
CA MET A 742 -17.87 -16.39 12.61
C MET A 742 -19.14 -15.59 12.36
N ALA A 743 -19.40 -14.56 13.16
CA ALA A 743 -20.47 -13.61 12.87
C ALA A 743 -20.07 -12.72 11.69
N SER A 744 -21.01 -12.48 10.77
CA SER A 744 -20.83 -11.60 9.61
C SER A 744 -20.84 -10.12 10.03
N CYS A 745 -20.09 -9.31 9.28
CA CYS A 745 -20.10 -7.85 9.34
C CYS A 745 -21.32 -7.22 8.64
N SER A 746 -22.17 -8.02 7.98
CA SER A 746 -23.42 -7.58 7.37
C SER A 746 -24.47 -7.15 8.39
N SER A 747 -25.50 -6.47 7.92
CA SER A 747 -26.70 -6.16 8.70
C SER A 747 -27.90 -7.00 8.27
N TRP A 748 -28.85 -7.20 9.18
CA TRP A 748 -30.17 -7.73 8.86
C TRP A 748 -31.23 -6.73 9.30
N ASN A 749 -32.10 -6.32 8.37
CA ASN A 749 -33.08 -5.24 8.59
C ASN A 749 -32.43 -3.98 9.20
N GLU A 750 -31.31 -3.56 8.61
CA GLU A 750 -30.50 -2.37 8.96
C GLU A 750 -29.80 -2.44 10.33
N ARG A 751 -29.86 -3.58 11.00
CA ARG A 751 -29.15 -3.81 12.27
C ARG A 751 -27.95 -4.71 12.06
N GLN A 752 -26.79 -4.19 12.46
CA GLN A 752 -25.50 -4.89 12.39
C GLN A 752 -25.56 -6.24 13.11
N LEU A 753 -25.24 -7.34 12.42
CA LEU A 753 -25.39 -8.70 12.94
C LEU A 753 -24.53 -8.94 14.18
N HIS A 754 -23.31 -8.42 14.20
CA HIS A 754 -22.40 -8.47 15.35
C HIS A 754 -22.91 -7.66 16.57
N SER A 755 -23.97 -6.87 16.42
CA SER A 755 -24.67 -6.14 17.50
C SER A 755 -26.07 -6.68 17.81
N HIS A 756 -26.57 -7.67 17.04
CA HIS A 756 -27.97 -8.07 17.07
C HIS A 756 -28.28 -9.06 18.22
N HIS A 757 -28.69 -8.56 19.38
CA HIS A 757 -28.91 -9.35 20.60
C HIS A 757 -29.80 -10.60 20.41
N PHE A 758 -30.89 -10.52 19.64
CA PHE A 758 -31.76 -11.68 19.42
C PHE A 758 -31.05 -12.83 18.66
N LEU A 759 -30.34 -12.53 17.56
CA LEU A 759 -29.65 -13.53 16.75
C LEU A 759 -28.40 -14.06 17.47
N LEU A 760 -27.62 -13.18 18.11
CA LEU A 760 -26.40 -13.58 18.81
C LEU A 760 -26.69 -14.26 20.15
N THR A 761 -27.68 -13.81 20.91
CA THR A 761 -27.95 -14.31 22.26
C THR A 761 -29.05 -15.35 22.26
N ARG A 762 -30.22 -15.09 21.68
CA ARG A 762 -31.32 -16.07 21.73
C ARG A 762 -31.17 -17.22 20.74
N VAL A 763 -30.72 -16.93 19.51
CA VAL A 763 -30.56 -17.98 18.49
C VAL A 763 -29.21 -18.67 18.62
N LEU A 764 -28.10 -17.93 18.51
CA LEU A 764 -26.77 -18.55 18.57
C LEU A 764 -26.38 -19.05 19.97
N LYS A 765 -26.57 -18.29 21.05
CA LYS A 765 -26.08 -18.69 22.39
C LYS A 765 -27.06 -19.58 23.15
N GLU A 766 -28.34 -19.21 23.22
CA GLU A 766 -29.36 -19.92 24.00
C GLU A 766 -29.89 -21.15 23.26
N LYS A 767 -30.32 -21.01 21.99
CA LYS A 767 -30.85 -22.14 21.19
C LYS A 767 -29.74 -23.06 20.68
N LEU A 768 -28.53 -22.54 20.38
CA LEU A 768 -27.50 -23.27 19.64
C LEU A 768 -26.10 -23.36 20.30
N GLY A 769 -25.82 -22.64 21.39
CA GLY A 769 -24.57 -22.79 22.15
C GLY A 769 -23.28 -22.16 21.59
N PHE A 770 -23.31 -21.02 20.88
CA PHE A 770 -22.15 -20.47 20.12
C PHE A 770 -21.57 -19.09 20.53
N MET A 771 -20.26 -18.77 20.28
CA MET A 771 -19.60 -17.47 20.62
C MET A 771 -18.54 -16.87 19.63
N VAL A 772 -18.29 -15.55 19.76
CA VAL A 772 -17.78 -14.54 18.78
C VAL A 772 -16.33 -14.04 19.04
N MET A 773 -15.64 -13.56 17.99
CA MET A 773 -14.24 -13.06 17.97
C MET A 773 -14.17 -11.53 17.70
N VAL A 774 -13.13 -10.82 18.21
CA VAL A 774 -12.80 -9.41 17.85
C VAL A 774 -11.26 -9.20 17.85
N PRO A 775 -10.66 -8.55 16.81
CA PRO A 775 -9.25 -8.13 16.87
C PRO A 775 -8.94 -6.64 16.51
N PHE A 776 -7.64 -6.32 16.58
CA PHE A 776 -6.86 -5.09 16.29
C PHE A 776 -6.51 -4.14 17.45
N ARG A 777 -7.42 -3.80 18.37
CA ARG A 777 -7.09 -2.97 19.56
C ARG A 777 -7.13 -3.77 20.85
N TYR A 778 -6.40 -4.89 20.91
CA TYR A 778 -6.53 -5.85 22.02
C TYR A 778 -6.25 -5.25 23.40
N LYS A 779 -5.33 -4.28 23.51
CA LYS A 779 -5.06 -3.58 24.78
C LYS A 779 -6.26 -2.74 25.24
N LEU A 780 -6.74 -1.84 24.37
CA LEU A 780 -7.95 -1.04 24.67
C LEU A 780 -9.15 -1.95 24.93
N PHE A 781 -9.32 -3.02 24.15
CA PHE A 781 -10.40 -3.98 24.38
C PHE A 781 -10.31 -4.62 25.76
N ILE A 782 -9.12 -5.07 26.18
CA ILE A 782 -8.93 -5.64 27.51
C ILE A 782 -9.21 -4.58 28.58
N GLU A 783 -8.71 -3.35 28.41
CA GLU A 783 -8.92 -2.24 29.35
C GLU A 783 -10.41 -1.86 29.46
N ASP A 784 -11.08 -1.62 28.33
CA ASP A 784 -12.50 -1.28 28.24
C ASP A 784 -13.37 -2.41 28.78
N LEU A 785 -13.09 -3.67 28.40
CA LEU A 785 -13.85 -4.82 28.89
C LEU A 785 -13.67 -5.00 30.40
N THR A 786 -12.45 -4.84 30.91
CA THR A 786 -12.17 -4.87 32.36
C THR A 786 -12.96 -3.78 33.06
N TYR A 787 -12.91 -2.54 32.57
CA TYR A 787 -13.68 -1.43 33.12
C TYR A 787 -15.19 -1.68 33.08
N LEU A 788 -15.73 -2.24 31.99
CA LEU A 788 -17.15 -2.56 31.87
C LEU A 788 -17.59 -3.66 32.86
N VAL A 789 -16.70 -4.60 33.19
CA VAL A 789 -16.95 -5.64 34.19
C VAL A 789 -16.85 -5.06 35.61
N GLU A 790 -15.79 -4.30 35.90
CA GLU A 790 -15.58 -3.66 37.20
C GLU A 790 -16.68 -2.65 37.53
N SER A 791 -17.20 -1.93 36.52
CA SER A 791 -18.32 -1.00 36.68
C SER A 791 -19.70 -1.69 36.74
N GLY A 792 -19.76 -3.02 36.63
CA GLY A 792 -21.00 -3.80 36.69
C GLY A 792 -21.88 -3.72 35.44
N LYS A 793 -21.42 -3.06 34.37
CA LYS A 793 -22.14 -2.96 33.08
C LYS A 793 -22.13 -4.27 32.33
N ILE A 794 -21.11 -5.09 32.52
CA ILE A 794 -21.03 -6.48 32.03
C ILE A 794 -20.85 -7.39 33.25
N PRO A 795 -21.78 -8.32 33.53
CA PRO A 795 -21.61 -9.26 34.64
C PRO A 795 -20.38 -10.15 34.44
N ILE A 796 -19.61 -10.42 35.50
CA ILE A 796 -18.46 -11.35 35.42
C ILE A 796 -18.87 -12.74 34.91
N ALA A 797 -20.09 -13.20 35.27
CA ALA A 797 -20.65 -14.45 34.76
C ALA A 797 -20.73 -14.51 33.22
N ARG A 798 -20.84 -13.35 32.54
CA ARG A 798 -20.78 -13.27 31.08
C ARG A 798 -19.37 -13.55 30.55
N ILE A 799 -18.35 -13.07 31.26
CA ILE A 799 -16.94 -13.33 30.95
C ILE A 799 -16.61 -14.79 31.23
N ASP A 800 -17.07 -15.33 32.36
CA ASP A 800 -16.85 -16.73 32.72
C ASP A 800 -17.45 -17.69 31.67
N ASP A 801 -18.69 -17.45 31.22
CA ASP A 801 -19.29 -18.22 30.12
C ASP A 801 -18.45 -18.14 28.82
N ALA A 802 -17.89 -16.96 28.52
CA ALA A 802 -17.04 -16.77 27.35
C ALA A 802 -15.74 -17.57 27.45
N VAL A 803 -15.06 -17.47 28.59
CA VAL A 803 -13.79 -18.14 28.85
C VAL A 803 -13.98 -19.66 28.93
N GLU A 804 -15.05 -20.15 29.57
CA GLU A 804 -15.36 -21.58 29.64
C GLU A 804 -15.47 -22.19 28.23
N ARG A 805 -16.16 -21.51 27.31
CA ARG A 805 -16.32 -21.98 25.92
C ARG A 805 -15.01 -21.96 25.13
N ILE A 806 -14.20 -20.92 25.28
CA ILE A 806 -12.87 -20.85 24.66
C ILE A 806 -11.97 -21.98 25.18
N LEU A 807 -11.97 -22.20 26.50
CA LEU A 807 -11.22 -23.30 27.12
C LEU A 807 -11.72 -24.66 26.63
N ARG A 808 -13.04 -24.85 26.48
CA ARG A 808 -13.62 -26.08 25.94
C ARG A 808 -13.08 -26.38 24.54
N VAL A 809 -13.02 -25.38 23.65
CA VAL A 809 -12.43 -25.53 22.31
C VAL A 809 -10.95 -25.89 22.40
N LYS A 810 -10.18 -25.26 23.30
CA LYS A 810 -8.77 -25.60 23.51
C LYS A 810 -8.57 -27.03 24.01
N PHE A 811 -9.42 -27.50 24.93
CA PHE A 811 -9.37 -28.87 25.42
C PHE A 811 -9.69 -29.88 24.33
N VAL A 812 -10.77 -29.69 23.57
CA VAL A 812 -11.10 -30.64 22.49
C VAL A 812 -10.06 -30.61 21.36
N ALA A 813 -9.45 -29.45 21.09
CA ALA A 813 -8.35 -29.32 20.12
C ALA A 813 -7.04 -30.00 20.56
N GLY A 814 -6.95 -30.42 21.83
CA GLY A 814 -5.79 -31.09 22.39
C GLY A 814 -4.56 -30.18 22.55
N VAL A 815 -4.73 -28.85 22.61
CA VAL A 815 -3.58 -27.91 22.67
C VAL A 815 -2.91 -27.90 24.03
N PHE A 816 -3.54 -28.45 25.08
CA PHE A 816 -2.91 -28.63 26.39
C PHE A 816 -1.99 -29.85 26.41
N GLU A 817 -2.40 -30.92 25.73
CA GLU A 817 -1.68 -32.19 25.64
C GLU A 817 -0.57 -32.15 24.58
N TYR A 818 -0.85 -31.49 23.44
CA TYR A 818 0.04 -31.39 22.29
C TYR A 818 0.17 -29.93 21.83
N PRO A 819 0.82 -29.07 22.64
CA PRO A 819 0.89 -27.64 22.35
C PRO A 819 1.77 -27.34 21.12
N LEU A 820 2.80 -28.14 20.87
CA LEU A 820 3.78 -27.92 19.80
C LEU A 820 3.44 -28.68 18.53
N THR A 821 4.02 -28.23 17.42
CA THR A 821 3.76 -28.80 16.09
C THR A 821 4.31 -30.22 15.96
N ASP A 822 3.50 -31.11 15.35
CA ASP A 822 3.95 -32.45 14.96
C ASP A 822 4.68 -32.39 13.62
N ARG A 823 6.02 -32.31 13.67
CA ARG A 823 6.86 -32.26 12.48
C ARG A 823 6.79 -33.51 11.60
N SER A 824 6.22 -34.62 12.08
CA SER A 824 6.01 -35.81 11.24
C SER A 824 4.98 -35.58 10.12
N LEU A 825 4.16 -34.54 10.22
CA LEU A 825 3.17 -34.18 9.20
C LEU A 825 3.76 -33.35 8.04
N LEU A 826 5.02 -32.92 8.11
CA LEU A 826 5.63 -32.04 7.10
C LEU A 826 5.53 -32.60 5.67
N ASP A 827 5.77 -33.90 5.51
CA ASP A 827 5.74 -34.57 4.20
C ASP A 827 4.31 -34.69 3.61
N THR A 828 3.28 -34.29 4.37
CA THR A 828 1.89 -34.27 3.88
C THR A 828 1.56 -33.02 3.07
N VAL A 829 2.27 -31.91 3.28
CA VAL A 829 2.01 -30.63 2.60
C VAL A 829 2.34 -30.74 1.11
N GLY A 830 1.33 -30.56 0.26
CA GLY A 830 1.51 -30.64 -1.19
C GLY A 830 1.88 -32.06 -1.67
N CYS A 831 1.65 -33.09 -0.85
CA CYS A 831 2.00 -34.45 -1.19
C CYS A 831 1.20 -34.93 -2.41
N LYS A 832 1.73 -35.94 -3.10
CA LYS A 832 1.12 -36.47 -4.34
C LYS A 832 -0.34 -36.87 -4.16
N LEU A 833 -0.70 -37.47 -3.03
CA LEU A 833 -2.07 -37.90 -2.74
C LEU A 833 -3.04 -36.71 -2.65
N HIS A 834 -2.63 -35.60 -2.03
CA HIS A 834 -3.46 -34.39 -1.93
C HIS A 834 -3.59 -33.70 -3.29
N ARG A 835 -2.52 -33.69 -4.10
CA ARG A 835 -2.56 -33.18 -5.48
C ARG A 835 -3.47 -34.03 -6.38
N GLU A 836 -3.45 -35.35 -6.24
CA GLU A 836 -4.37 -36.26 -6.95
C GLU A 836 -5.83 -36.02 -6.54
N LEU A 837 -6.10 -35.74 -5.26
CA LEU A 837 -7.41 -35.34 -4.76
C LEU A 837 -7.85 -33.99 -5.32
N ALA A 838 -6.96 -33.00 -5.39
CA ALA A 838 -7.24 -31.70 -6.02
C ALA A 838 -7.54 -31.86 -7.52
N ARG A 839 -6.78 -32.69 -8.26
CA ARG A 839 -7.07 -33.04 -9.66
C ARG A 839 -8.42 -33.76 -9.82
N GLU A 840 -8.83 -34.61 -8.87
CA GLU A 840 -10.19 -35.18 -8.82
C GLU A 840 -11.26 -34.10 -8.61
N ALA A 841 -11.01 -33.15 -7.71
CA ALA A 841 -11.93 -32.05 -7.44
C ALA A 841 -12.15 -31.19 -8.69
N VAL A 842 -11.08 -30.85 -9.42
CA VAL A 842 -11.15 -30.13 -10.70
C VAL A 842 -12.03 -30.89 -11.70
N ARG A 843 -11.71 -32.16 -12.00
CA ARG A 843 -12.46 -32.97 -12.97
C ARG A 843 -13.97 -32.98 -12.71
N LYS A 844 -14.35 -33.11 -11.43
CA LYS A 844 -15.76 -33.22 -11.04
C LYS A 844 -16.47 -31.87 -10.91
N SER A 845 -15.76 -30.74 -10.81
CA SER A 845 -16.35 -29.41 -10.65
C SER A 845 -16.57 -28.68 -11.98
N LEU A 846 -15.84 -29.05 -13.04
CA LEU A 846 -15.98 -28.43 -14.36
C LEU A 846 -17.36 -28.67 -14.98
N VAL A 847 -17.99 -27.58 -15.45
CA VAL A 847 -19.34 -27.63 -16.05
C VAL A 847 -19.25 -27.34 -17.54
N LEU A 848 -19.68 -28.30 -18.35
CA LEU A 848 -19.81 -28.13 -19.79
C LEU A 848 -21.15 -27.43 -20.10
N LEU A 849 -21.09 -26.20 -20.61
CA LEU A 849 -22.26 -25.37 -20.91
C LEU A 849 -22.67 -25.44 -22.37
N LYS A 850 -21.70 -25.64 -23.27
CA LYS A 850 -21.95 -25.78 -24.71
C LYS A 850 -21.00 -26.81 -25.30
N ASN A 851 -21.51 -27.70 -26.16
CA ASN A 851 -20.72 -28.72 -26.84
C ASN A 851 -21.11 -28.88 -28.33
N GLY A 852 -20.59 -27.99 -29.17
CA GLY A 852 -20.88 -27.91 -30.59
C GLY A 852 -21.90 -26.82 -30.95
N LYS A 853 -21.85 -26.34 -32.20
CA LYS A 853 -22.88 -25.45 -32.77
C LYS A 853 -24.17 -26.19 -33.13
N ASP A 854 -24.06 -27.48 -33.47
CA ASP A 854 -25.19 -28.41 -33.63
C ASP A 854 -25.11 -29.45 -32.50
N PRO A 855 -26.13 -29.59 -31.63
CA PRO A 855 -26.13 -30.59 -30.57
C PRO A 855 -25.89 -32.05 -31.04
N ARG A 856 -26.14 -32.34 -32.32
CA ARG A 856 -25.88 -33.67 -32.92
C ARG A 856 -24.42 -33.88 -33.31
N LYS A 857 -23.60 -32.82 -33.31
CA LYS A 857 -22.18 -32.82 -33.68
C LYS A 857 -21.36 -32.21 -32.53
N PRO A 858 -21.05 -33.00 -31.49
CA PRO A 858 -20.30 -32.50 -30.34
C PRO A 858 -18.90 -32.06 -30.74
N PHE A 859 -18.39 -31.03 -30.06
CA PHE A 859 -17.04 -30.49 -30.27
C PHE A 859 -16.01 -31.16 -29.34
N LEU A 860 -16.43 -31.54 -28.13
CA LEU A 860 -15.70 -32.33 -27.16
C LEU A 860 -16.10 -33.81 -27.26
N PRO A 861 -15.17 -34.76 -27.00
CA PRO A 861 -13.78 -34.52 -26.62
C PRO A 861 -12.91 -34.02 -27.79
N LEU A 862 -11.91 -33.20 -27.47
CA LEU A 862 -10.97 -32.67 -28.45
C LEU A 862 -10.04 -33.76 -28.98
N ASN A 863 -9.61 -33.62 -30.23
CA ASN A 863 -8.64 -34.54 -30.82
C ASN A 863 -7.21 -34.23 -30.32
N ARG A 864 -6.65 -35.08 -29.46
CA ARG A 864 -5.27 -34.96 -28.94
C ARG A 864 -4.18 -35.04 -30.01
N ASN A 865 -4.50 -35.57 -31.19
CA ASN A 865 -3.61 -35.72 -32.34
C ASN A 865 -3.89 -34.70 -33.46
N ALA A 866 -4.57 -33.59 -33.14
CA ALA A 866 -4.70 -32.48 -34.08
C ALA A 866 -3.32 -31.95 -34.48
N VAL A 867 -3.15 -31.52 -35.73
CA VAL A 867 -1.81 -31.12 -36.23
C VAL A 867 -1.31 -29.88 -35.49
N ARG A 868 -2.18 -28.88 -35.33
CA ARG A 868 -1.85 -27.63 -34.64
C ARG A 868 -3.05 -27.11 -33.84
N ILE A 869 -2.80 -26.73 -32.59
CA ILE A 869 -3.81 -26.21 -31.65
C ILE A 869 -3.36 -24.82 -31.18
N LEU A 870 -4.26 -23.85 -31.24
CA LEU A 870 -4.05 -22.53 -30.65
C LEU A 870 -4.52 -22.54 -29.20
N VAL A 871 -3.70 -22.04 -28.28
CA VAL A 871 -4.11 -21.71 -26.91
C VAL A 871 -3.95 -20.21 -26.71
N ALA A 872 -4.98 -19.56 -26.19
CA ALA A 872 -5.01 -18.11 -26.03
C ALA A 872 -5.66 -17.68 -24.72
N GLY A 873 -5.49 -16.41 -24.37
CA GLY A 873 -6.06 -15.79 -23.18
C GLY A 873 -5.12 -15.71 -21.98
N THR A 874 -5.41 -14.75 -21.11
CA THR A 874 -4.66 -14.39 -19.90
C THR A 874 -4.57 -15.52 -18.89
N HIS A 875 -5.57 -16.39 -18.84
CA HIS A 875 -5.69 -17.43 -17.81
C HIS A 875 -5.09 -18.78 -18.23
N ALA A 876 -4.59 -18.88 -19.46
CA ALA A 876 -4.05 -20.14 -19.98
C ALA A 876 -2.75 -20.57 -19.27
N ASP A 877 -1.87 -19.63 -18.93
CA ASP A 877 -0.57 -19.92 -18.31
C ASP A 877 -0.33 -19.14 -17.01
N ASP A 878 -1.40 -18.91 -16.25
CA ASP A 878 -1.35 -18.18 -14.99
C ASP A 878 -1.97 -19.00 -13.85
N LEU A 879 -1.11 -19.52 -12.97
CA LEU A 879 -1.54 -20.36 -11.84
C LEU A 879 -2.27 -19.56 -10.76
N GLY A 880 -1.94 -18.28 -10.61
CA GLY A 880 -2.56 -17.39 -9.64
C GLY A 880 -4.01 -17.07 -10.02
N TYR A 881 -4.25 -16.79 -11.29
CA TYR A 881 -5.59 -16.64 -11.85
C TYR A 881 -6.38 -17.96 -11.81
N GLN A 882 -5.71 -19.10 -11.97
CA GLN A 882 -6.32 -20.43 -11.80
C GLN A 882 -6.79 -20.69 -10.35
N CYS A 883 -6.05 -20.17 -9.36
CA CYS A 883 -6.34 -20.37 -7.94
C CYS A 883 -7.33 -19.35 -7.35
N GLY A 884 -7.25 -18.07 -7.75
CA GLY A 884 -8.06 -16.99 -7.20
C GLY A 884 -7.57 -16.47 -5.84
N GLY A 885 -8.46 -15.76 -5.12
CA GLY A 885 -8.17 -15.17 -3.80
C GLY A 885 -7.90 -16.21 -2.72
N TRP A 886 -7.39 -15.77 -1.56
CA TRP A 886 -6.98 -16.62 -0.43
C TRP A 886 -5.84 -17.61 -0.72
N THR A 887 -5.28 -17.63 -1.93
CA THR A 887 -4.10 -18.43 -2.26
C THR A 887 -2.85 -17.57 -2.13
N ALA A 888 -1.96 -17.96 -1.22
CA ALA A 888 -0.70 -17.27 -0.84
C ALA A 888 -0.86 -15.85 -0.23
N THR A 889 -1.77 -15.03 -0.74
CA THR A 889 -2.11 -13.69 -0.22
C THR A 889 -3.64 -13.54 -0.09
N TRP A 890 -4.10 -12.49 0.60
CA TRP A 890 -5.53 -12.24 0.83
C TRP A 890 -6.32 -12.14 -0.48
N ASN A 891 -5.97 -11.22 -1.37
CA ASN A 891 -6.67 -11.07 -2.65
C ASN A 891 -6.19 -12.08 -3.71
N GLY A 892 -5.15 -12.87 -3.44
CA GLY A 892 -4.41 -13.61 -4.47
C GLY A 892 -3.48 -12.69 -5.26
N ALA A 893 -2.83 -13.26 -6.28
CA ALA A 893 -1.95 -12.55 -7.21
C ALA A 893 -1.89 -13.31 -8.55
N SER A 894 -1.43 -12.66 -9.61
CA SER A 894 -1.10 -13.32 -10.88
C SER A 894 0.22 -14.10 -10.79
N GLY A 895 0.48 -14.93 -11.79
CA GLY A 895 1.72 -15.68 -11.96
C GLY A 895 1.79 -16.97 -11.13
N ARG A 896 2.99 -17.54 -11.01
CA ARG A 896 3.22 -18.83 -10.34
C ARG A 896 3.34 -18.68 -8.83
N ILE A 897 2.21 -18.49 -8.16
CA ILE A 897 2.15 -18.21 -6.72
C ILE A 897 2.28 -19.46 -5.82
N THR A 898 2.07 -20.65 -6.37
CA THR A 898 2.15 -21.94 -5.66
C THR A 898 2.74 -23.04 -6.53
N ILE A 899 2.94 -24.24 -5.98
CA ILE A 899 3.30 -25.44 -6.73
C ILE A 899 2.03 -25.98 -7.39
N GLY A 900 2.08 -26.20 -8.69
CA GLY A 900 0.93 -26.67 -9.46
C GLY A 900 1.25 -26.74 -10.95
N THR A 901 0.23 -27.10 -11.73
CA THR A 901 0.27 -27.22 -13.18
C THR A 901 -0.73 -26.22 -13.79
N THR A 902 -0.27 -25.36 -14.70
CA THR A 902 -1.17 -24.43 -15.43
C THR A 902 -2.01 -25.17 -16.47
N ILE A 903 -3.07 -24.53 -16.99
CA ILE A 903 -3.87 -25.07 -18.10
C ILE A 903 -2.97 -25.35 -19.30
N LEU A 904 -2.07 -24.43 -19.66
CA LEU A 904 -1.16 -24.57 -20.77
C LEU A 904 -0.21 -25.76 -20.60
N GLU A 905 0.39 -25.92 -19.42
CA GLU A 905 1.25 -27.06 -19.09
C GLU A 905 0.49 -28.39 -19.20
N ALA A 906 -0.73 -28.44 -18.66
CA ALA A 906 -1.59 -29.60 -18.72
C ALA A 906 -1.98 -29.98 -20.17
N LEU A 907 -2.33 -28.99 -20.99
CA LEU A 907 -2.64 -29.22 -22.40
C LEU A 907 -1.41 -29.72 -23.17
N LYS A 908 -0.23 -29.12 -22.95
CA LYS A 908 1.03 -29.58 -23.54
C LYS A 908 1.36 -31.03 -23.17
N ALA A 909 1.08 -31.44 -21.94
CA ALA A 909 1.30 -32.80 -21.48
C ALA A 909 0.29 -33.83 -22.04
N ALA A 910 -0.91 -33.38 -22.43
CA ALA A 910 -2.00 -34.25 -22.86
C ALA A 910 -2.06 -34.51 -24.38
N VAL A 911 -1.53 -33.59 -25.19
CA VAL A 911 -1.50 -33.72 -26.66
C VAL A 911 -0.44 -34.73 -27.12
N GLY A 912 -0.64 -35.34 -28.30
CA GLY A 912 0.33 -36.31 -28.85
C GLY A 912 1.64 -35.66 -29.29
N ASP A 913 2.73 -36.43 -29.32
CA ASP A 913 4.11 -35.96 -29.62
C ASP A 913 4.28 -35.23 -30.97
N LYS A 914 3.31 -35.37 -31.89
CA LYS A 914 3.32 -34.75 -33.23
C LYS A 914 2.40 -33.53 -33.34
N THR A 915 1.67 -33.20 -32.27
CA THR A 915 0.76 -32.06 -32.20
C THR A 915 1.55 -30.82 -31.80
N GLU A 916 1.46 -29.76 -32.60
CA GLU A 916 2.05 -28.47 -32.27
C GLU A 916 1.05 -27.62 -31.48
N LEU A 917 1.41 -27.26 -30.24
CA LEU A 917 0.61 -26.37 -29.42
C LEU A 917 1.23 -24.97 -29.44
N VAL A 918 0.52 -24.01 -30.03
CA VAL A 918 0.94 -22.61 -30.14
C VAL A 918 0.20 -21.82 -29.06
N TYR A 919 0.95 -21.16 -28.18
CA TYR A 919 0.38 -20.28 -27.17
C TYR A 919 0.64 -18.82 -27.55
N GLU A 920 -0.44 -18.06 -27.70
CA GLU A 920 -0.41 -16.61 -27.85
C GLU A 920 -1.52 -16.01 -27.00
N GLN A 921 -1.16 -15.26 -25.96
CA GLN A 921 -2.13 -14.67 -25.04
C GLN A 921 -3.19 -13.83 -25.77
N CYS A 922 -2.78 -13.04 -26.76
CA CYS A 922 -3.66 -12.27 -27.64
C CYS A 922 -3.26 -12.50 -29.11
N PRO A 923 -3.87 -13.48 -29.80
CA PRO A 923 -3.57 -13.80 -31.20
C PRO A 923 -3.88 -12.62 -32.13
N SER A 924 -3.02 -12.41 -33.12
CA SER A 924 -3.14 -11.33 -34.10
C SER A 924 -3.74 -11.81 -35.43
N ALA A 925 -4.05 -10.88 -36.34
CA ALA A 925 -4.46 -11.24 -37.70
C ALA A 925 -3.39 -12.08 -38.43
N ASP A 926 -2.12 -11.82 -38.16
CA ASP A 926 -0.98 -12.54 -38.76
C ASP A 926 -0.90 -13.98 -38.27
N THR A 927 -1.27 -14.23 -37.01
CA THR A 927 -1.36 -15.57 -36.41
C THR A 927 -2.24 -16.47 -37.27
N PHE A 928 -3.41 -15.96 -37.71
CA PHE A 928 -4.34 -16.71 -38.56
C PHE A 928 -3.98 -16.68 -40.05
N ALA A 929 -3.20 -15.69 -40.51
CA ALA A 929 -2.78 -15.60 -41.90
C ALA A 929 -1.62 -16.56 -42.24
N THR A 930 -0.79 -16.86 -41.24
CA THR A 930 0.45 -17.65 -41.42
C THR A 930 0.32 -19.10 -40.95
N GLN A 931 -0.76 -19.45 -40.24
CA GLN A 931 -0.91 -20.74 -39.59
C GLN A 931 -2.36 -21.25 -39.70
N GLU A 932 -2.51 -22.52 -40.06
CA GLU A 932 -3.81 -23.21 -39.99
C GLU A 932 -3.93 -23.99 -38.68
N PHE A 933 -4.95 -23.65 -37.88
CA PHE A 933 -5.24 -24.32 -36.61
C PHE A 933 -6.43 -25.26 -36.76
N SER A 934 -6.34 -26.45 -36.15
CA SER A 934 -7.47 -27.40 -36.14
C SER A 934 -8.61 -26.91 -35.24
N PHE A 935 -8.25 -26.32 -34.09
CA PHE A 935 -9.14 -25.63 -33.17
C PHE A 935 -8.34 -24.72 -32.23
N ALA A 936 -9.04 -23.87 -31.49
CA ALA A 936 -8.48 -23.00 -30.46
C ALA A 936 -9.09 -23.30 -29.08
N ILE A 937 -8.29 -23.12 -28.03
CA ILE A 937 -8.71 -23.13 -26.63
C ILE A 937 -8.42 -21.75 -26.05
N VAL A 938 -9.45 -21.01 -25.67
CA VAL A 938 -9.35 -19.65 -25.14
C VAL A 938 -9.68 -19.67 -23.64
N ALA A 939 -8.69 -19.44 -22.78
CA ALA A 939 -8.85 -19.39 -21.33
C ALA A 939 -8.90 -17.93 -20.85
N VAL A 940 -10.05 -17.48 -20.39
CA VAL A 940 -10.31 -16.11 -19.90
C VAL A 940 -11.09 -16.14 -18.61
N GLY A 941 -11.12 -15.06 -17.84
CA GLY A 941 -11.70 -15.11 -16.51
C GLY A 941 -11.53 -13.86 -15.68
N GLU A 942 -11.95 -13.91 -14.42
CA GLU A 942 -11.76 -12.84 -13.43
C GLU A 942 -10.32 -12.78 -12.91
N GLU A 943 -9.91 -11.61 -12.40
CA GLU A 943 -8.73 -11.49 -11.55
C GLU A 943 -8.96 -12.16 -10.19
N PRO A 944 -7.91 -12.52 -9.43
CA PRO A 944 -8.03 -12.90 -8.03
C PRO A 944 -8.60 -11.74 -7.21
N TYR A 945 -9.61 -12.04 -6.38
CA TYR A 945 -10.24 -11.08 -5.49
C TYR A 945 -10.71 -11.74 -4.19
N ALA A 946 -10.94 -10.93 -3.15
CA ALA A 946 -11.58 -11.39 -1.92
C ALA A 946 -12.50 -10.30 -1.34
N GLU A 947 -13.62 -10.72 -0.77
CA GLU A 947 -14.51 -9.84 -0.01
C GLU A 947 -15.01 -8.63 -0.81
N THR A 948 -15.01 -7.43 -0.23
CA THR A 948 -15.48 -6.19 -0.84
C THR A 948 -14.74 -5.85 -2.14
N THR A 949 -13.48 -6.26 -2.30
CA THR A 949 -12.76 -6.03 -3.58
C THR A 949 -13.35 -6.83 -4.74
N GLY A 950 -14.05 -7.92 -4.42
CA GLY A 950 -14.76 -8.75 -5.39
C GLY A 950 -16.18 -8.31 -5.68
N ASP A 951 -16.76 -7.34 -4.97
CA ASP A 951 -18.12 -6.88 -5.28
C ASP A 951 -18.15 -6.26 -6.68
N ASN A 952 -19.00 -6.77 -7.56
CA ASN A 952 -19.03 -6.34 -8.95
C ASN A 952 -20.47 -6.22 -9.45
N SER A 953 -20.90 -5.01 -9.77
CA SER A 953 -22.25 -4.76 -10.29
C SER A 953 -22.43 -5.14 -11.75
N GLU A 954 -21.35 -5.23 -12.53
CA GLU A 954 -21.42 -5.39 -13.99
C GLU A 954 -21.19 -6.85 -14.44
N LEU A 955 -20.44 -7.64 -13.67
CA LEU A 955 -20.17 -9.06 -13.91
C LEU A 955 -19.72 -9.38 -15.36
N THR A 956 -18.96 -8.48 -15.98
CA THR A 956 -18.41 -8.67 -17.34
C THR A 956 -17.14 -9.51 -17.32
N ILE A 957 -16.76 -10.09 -18.45
CA ILE A 957 -15.47 -10.76 -18.62
C ILE A 957 -14.39 -9.68 -18.76
N PRO A 958 -13.41 -9.58 -17.84
CA PRO A 958 -12.39 -8.54 -17.90
C PRO A 958 -11.34 -8.82 -19.00
N PHE A 959 -10.32 -7.96 -19.10
CA PHE A 959 -9.21 -8.08 -20.05
C PHE A 959 -9.60 -8.12 -21.53
N ASN A 960 -10.70 -7.46 -21.90
CA ASN A 960 -11.28 -7.55 -23.24
C ASN A 960 -11.55 -9.02 -23.65
N GLY A 961 -11.91 -9.88 -22.69
CA GLY A 961 -12.07 -11.31 -22.93
C GLY A 961 -13.16 -11.62 -23.95
N THR A 962 -14.24 -10.83 -23.99
CA THR A 962 -15.31 -10.98 -24.98
C THR A 962 -14.81 -10.69 -26.40
N GLU A 963 -14.01 -9.64 -26.58
CA GLU A 963 -13.38 -9.29 -27.85
C GLU A 963 -12.37 -10.35 -28.29
N LEU A 964 -11.55 -10.84 -27.36
CA LEU A 964 -10.59 -11.91 -27.61
C LEU A 964 -11.31 -13.18 -28.11
N ILE A 965 -12.31 -13.66 -27.36
CA ILE A 965 -13.10 -14.84 -27.75
C ILE A 965 -13.68 -14.64 -29.15
N SER A 966 -14.31 -13.50 -29.41
CA SER A 966 -14.94 -13.18 -30.69
C SER A 966 -13.91 -13.22 -31.83
N SER A 967 -12.75 -12.58 -31.64
CA SER A 967 -11.70 -12.49 -32.67
C SER A 967 -11.13 -13.85 -33.07
N VAL A 968 -10.98 -14.76 -32.11
CA VAL A 968 -10.48 -16.13 -32.35
C VAL A 968 -11.57 -17.01 -32.97
N ALA A 969 -12.80 -16.96 -32.43
CA ALA A 969 -13.92 -17.76 -32.89
C ALA A 969 -14.38 -17.41 -34.33
N ASP A 970 -14.11 -16.18 -34.79
CA ASP A 970 -14.35 -15.77 -36.18
C ASP A 970 -13.41 -16.46 -37.19
N LYS A 971 -12.31 -17.07 -36.71
CA LYS A 971 -11.26 -17.65 -37.55
C LYS A 971 -11.11 -19.15 -37.39
N VAL A 972 -11.29 -19.67 -36.17
CA VAL A 972 -10.97 -21.05 -35.82
C VAL A 972 -12.06 -21.61 -34.91
N PRO A 973 -12.47 -22.90 -35.06
CA PRO A 973 -13.37 -23.53 -34.12
C PRO A 973 -12.85 -23.41 -32.68
N THR A 974 -13.65 -22.86 -31.77
CA THR A 974 -13.14 -22.37 -30.47
C THR A 974 -13.87 -22.97 -29.28
N LEU A 975 -13.09 -23.54 -28.35
CA LEU A 975 -13.51 -23.86 -26.99
C LEU A 975 -13.11 -22.71 -26.06
N VAL A 976 -14.07 -22.17 -25.30
CA VAL A 976 -13.80 -21.20 -24.24
C VAL A 976 -13.76 -21.92 -22.89
N ILE A 977 -12.72 -21.67 -22.10
CA ILE A 977 -12.65 -22.03 -20.69
C ILE A 977 -12.78 -20.73 -19.90
N LEU A 978 -13.88 -20.59 -19.16
CA LEU A 978 -14.14 -19.42 -18.33
C LEU A 978 -13.71 -19.69 -16.89
N ILE A 979 -12.67 -19.01 -16.42
CA ILE A 979 -12.17 -19.11 -15.05
C ILE A 979 -12.80 -17.99 -14.21
N SER A 980 -13.83 -18.30 -13.44
CA SER A 980 -14.52 -17.29 -12.63
C SER A 980 -15.01 -17.87 -11.31
N GLY A 981 -15.18 -17.02 -10.31
CA GLY A 981 -15.75 -17.42 -9.03
C GLY A 981 -17.27 -17.56 -9.05
N ARG A 982 -17.90 -17.10 -10.13
CA ARG A 982 -19.34 -16.85 -10.27
C ARG A 982 -19.76 -16.72 -11.74
N PRO A 983 -21.06 -16.80 -12.06
CA PRO A 983 -21.55 -16.53 -13.41
C PRO A 983 -21.22 -15.09 -13.87
N LEU A 984 -20.76 -14.95 -15.10
CA LEU A 984 -20.50 -13.66 -15.77
C LEU A 984 -21.48 -13.45 -16.94
N VAL A 985 -21.60 -12.21 -17.40
CA VAL A 985 -22.38 -11.85 -18.59
C VAL A 985 -21.83 -12.60 -19.81
N LEU A 986 -22.69 -13.40 -20.44
CA LEU A 986 -22.41 -14.10 -21.69
C LEU A 986 -23.41 -13.66 -22.74
N GLU A 987 -22.95 -12.81 -23.66
CA GLU A 987 -23.79 -12.30 -24.73
C GLU A 987 -24.24 -13.41 -25.70
N GLN A 988 -25.51 -13.38 -26.10
CA GLN A 988 -26.10 -14.39 -26.98
C GLN A 988 -25.34 -14.52 -28.31
N TRP A 989 -24.94 -13.39 -28.90
CA TRP A 989 -24.18 -13.36 -30.16
C TRP A 989 -22.79 -14.01 -30.01
N LEU A 990 -22.17 -13.92 -28.82
CA LEU A 990 -20.88 -14.55 -28.56
C LEU A 990 -21.04 -16.07 -28.42
N LEU A 991 -22.10 -16.50 -27.73
CA LEU A 991 -22.45 -17.92 -27.63
C LEU A 991 -22.71 -18.55 -28.99
N GLU A 992 -23.26 -17.83 -29.96
CA GLU A 992 -23.47 -18.34 -31.33
C GLU A 992 -22.15 -18.54 -32.10
N LYS A 993 -21.13 -17.73 -31.81
CA LYS A 993 -19.81 -17.80 -32.46
C LYS A 993 -18.96 -18.99 -32.02
N ILE A 994 -18.93 -19.29 -30.72
CA ILE A 994 -18.05 -20.32 -30.15
C ILE A 994 -18.58 -21.75 -30.38
N ASP A 995 -17.71 -22.75 -30.32
CA ASP A 995 -18.06 -24.16 -30.51
C ASP A 995 -18.26 -24.88 -29.17
N GLY A 996 -17.47 -24.54 -28.14
CA GLY A 996 -17.62 -25.09 -26.80
C GLY A 996 -17.46 -24.04 -25.71
N LEU A 997 -18.08 -24.28 -24.55
CA LEU A 997 -17.94 -23.44 -23.36
C LEU A 997 -17.87 -24.31 -22.11
N VAL A 998 -16.79 -24.16 -21.34
CA VAL A 998 -16.57 -24.82 -20.04
C VAL A 998 -16.44 -23.75 -18.97
N SER A 999 -17.21 -23.87 -17.89
CA SER A 999 -17.02 -23.06 -16.68
C SER A 999 -16.07 -23.79 -15.73
N ALA A 1000 -14.99 -23.10 -15.33
CA ALA A 1000 -13.96 -23.56 -14.42
C ALA A 1000 -13.93 -22.67 -13.16
N TRP A 1001 -14.58 -23.15 -12.10
CA TRP A 1001 -14.79 -22.41 -10.85
C TRP A 1001 -13.52 -22.27 -10.00
N LEU A 1002 -12.57 -21.43 -10.42
CA LEU A 1002 -11.26 -21.26 -9.77
C LEU A 1002 -10.60 -22.62 -9.46
N PRO A 1003 -10.17 -23.38 -10.48
CA PRO A 1003 -9.83 -24.80 -10.35
C PRO A 1003 -8.58 -25.10 -9.49
N GLY A 1004 -7.92 -24.11 -8.90
CA GLY A 1004 -6.84 -24.34 -7.95
C GLY A 1004 -5.53 -24.72 -8.65
N SER A 1005 -4.69 -25.56 -8.05
CA SER A 1005 -3.33 -25.83 -8.54
C SER A 1005 -3.22 -26.87 -9.65
N GLU A 1006 -4.29 -27.60 -9.99
CA GLU A 1006 -4.20 -28.84 -10.78
C GLU A 1006 -4.86 -28.71 -12.16
N GLY A 1007 -4.22 -27.98 -13.08
CA GLY A 1007 -4.68 -27.80 -14.47
C GLY A 1007 -4.84 -29.11 -15.25
N GLU A 1008 -4.15 -30.19 -14.84
CA GLU A 1008 -4.29 -31.53 -15.43
C GLU A 1008 -5.73 -32.05 -15.35
N GLY A 1009 -6.49 -31.67 -14.32
CA GLY A 1009 -7.89 -32.07 -14.19
C GLY A 1009 -8.79 -31.45 -15.25
N ILE A 1010 -8.38 -30.33 -15.85
CA ILE A 1010 -9.06 -29.72 -17.00
C ILE A 1010 -8.76 -30.53 -18.26
N ALA A 1011 -7.48 -30.81 -18.53
CA ALA A 1011 -7.08 -31.58 -19.71
C ALA A 1011 -7.74 -32.97 -19.75
N ASP A 1012 -7.86 -33.63 -18.58
CA ASP A 1012 -8.53 -34.92 -18.41
C ASP A 1012 -9.93 -35.00 -19.03
N VAL A 1013 -10.75 -33.95 -18.84
CA VAL A 1013 -12.12 -33.92 -19.37
C VAL A 1013 -12.18 -33.39 -20.80
N LEU A 1014 -11.25 -32.51 -21.20
CA LEU A 1014 -11.23 -31.94 -22.55
C LEU A 1014 -10.86 -32.99 -23.61
N PHE A 1015 -9.94 -33.91 -23.31
CA PHE A 1015 -9.49 -34.95 -24.24
C PHE A 1015 -10.18 -36.31 -24.05
N GLY A 1016 -11.22 -36.36 -23.22
CA GLY A 1016 -12.09 -37.53 -23.05
C GLY A 1016 -11.53 -38.67 -22.21
N ASP A 1017 -10.51 -38.42 -21.39
CA ASP A 1017 -10.02 -39.42 -20.42
C ASP A 1017 -11.04 -39.58 -19.27
N TYR A 1018 -11.78 -38.51 -18.96
CA TYR A 1018 -12.88 -38.48 -18.01
C TYR A 1018 -14.10 -37.76 -18.58
N GLU A 1019 -15.29 -38.10 -18.08
CA GLU A 1019 -16.56 -37.47 -18.48
C GLU A 1019 -16.88 -36.25 -17.60
N PHE A 1020 -17.53 -35.24 -18.18
CA PHE A 1020 -18.02 -34.06 -17.44
C PHE A 1020 -19.12 -34.45 -16.43
N GLN A 1021 -18.90 -34.11 -15.17
CA GLN A 1021 -19.83 -34.41 -14.06
C GLN A 1021 -20.38 -33.15 -13.38
N GLY A 1022 -19.72 -32.00 -13.55
CA GLY A 1022 -20.12 -30.76 -12.92
C GLY A 1022 -21.53 -30.33 -13.33
N ARG A 1023 -22.21 -29.67 -12.39
CA ARG A 1023 -23.52 -29.06 -12.58
C ARG A 1023 -23.46 -27.65 -12.03
N LEU A 1024 -24.21 -26.74 -12.65
CA LEU A 1024 -24.23 -25.35 -12.23
C LEU A 1024 -24.70 -25.22 -10.77
N PRO A 1025 -23.88 -24.67 -9.86
CA PRO A 1025 -24.22 -24.45 -8.45
C PRO A 1025 -25.14 -23.22 -8.28
N MET A 1026 -25.32 -22.44 -9.34
CA MET A 1026 -26.07 -21.21 -9.41
C MET A 1026 -26.74 -21.05 -10.78
N THR A 1027 -27.85 -20.34 -10.83
CA THR A 1027 -28.54 -20.00 -12.07
C THR A 1027 -27.69 -19.01 -12.87
N TRP A 1028 -27.46 -19.28 -14.16
CA TRP A 1028 -26.76 -18.34 -15.05
C TRP A 1028 -27.76 -17.35 -15.64
N PHE A 1029 -27.54 -16.06 -15.39
CA PHE A 1029 -28.40 -14.98 -15.88
C PHE A 1029 -28.06 -14.61 -17.33
N LYS A 1030 -29.02 -14.06 -18.09
CA LYS A 1030 -28.78 -13.50 -19.43
C LYS A 1030 -28.24 -12.08 -19.36
N ARG A 1031 -28.75 -11.29 -18.41
CA ARG A 1031 -28.36 -9.89 -18.19
C ARG A 1031 -28.36 -9.56 -16.70
N VAL A 1032 -27.47 -8.68 -16.27
CA VAL A 1032 -27.28 -8.30 -14.87
C VAL A 1032 -28.56 -7.79 -14.23
N GLU A 1033 -29.42 -7.09 -14.99
CA GLU A 1033 -30.66 -6.53 -14.48
C GLU A 1033 -31.68 -7.59 -14.04
N GLN A 1034 -31.48 -8.87 -14.40
CA GLN A 1034 -32.29 -9.99 -13.91
C GLN A 1034 -31.97 -10.36 -12.45
N LEU A 1035 -30.84 -9.89 -11.91
CA LEU A 1035 -30.38 -10.28 -10.58
C LEU A 1035 -31.12 -9.52 -9.46
N PRO A 1036 -31.54 -10.22 -8.38
CA PRO A 1036 -31.30 -11.65 -8.11
C PRO A 1036 -32.25 -12.59 -8.86
N MET A 1037 -31.77 -13.75 -9.29
CA MET A 1037 -32.55 -14.72 -10.10
C MET A 1037 -33.74 -15.35 -9.35
N HIS A 1038 -33.78 -15.24 -8.02
CA HIS A 1038 -34.77 -15.91 -7.18
C HIS A 1038 -36.02 -15.06 -6.87
N SER A 1039 -36.16 -13.87 -7.47
CA SER A 1039 -37.29 -12.98 -7.25
C SER A 1039 -38.22 -12.89 -8.48
N GLY A 1040 -39.52 -13.13 -8.27
CA GLY A 1040 -40.57 -12.82 -9.26
C GLY A 1040 -40.47 -13.62 -10.57
N GLU A 1041 -40.73 -12.96 -11.70
CA GLU A 1041 -40.77 -13.57 -13.04
C GLU A 1041 -39.38 -13.98 -13.57
N ASN A 1042 -38.29 -13.49 -12.97
CA ASN A 1042 -36.92 -13.73 -13.42
C ASN A 1042 -36.47 -15.19 -13.28
N SER A 1043 -37.05 -15.95 -12.35
CA SER A 1043 -36.70 -17.36 -12.13
C SER A 1043 -37.05 -18.27 -13.32
N ASN A 1044 -37.93 -17.81 -14.21
CA ASN A 1044 -38.44 -18.60 -15.34
C ASN A 1044 -37.68 -18.35 -16.65
N ASP A 1045 -36.71 -17.41 -16.68
CA ASP A 1045 -35.97 -17.05 -17.90
C ASP A 1045 -34.43 -17.01 -17.72
N PRO A 1046 -33.79 -18.10 -17.27
CA PRO A 1046 -32.33 -18.16 -17.16
C PRO A 1046 -31.64 -18.32 -18.52
N LEU A 1047 -30.35 -17.97 -18.60
CA LEU A 1047 -29.48 -18.35 -19.72
C LEU A 1047 -29.16 -19.84 -19.65
N PHE A 1048 -28.72 -20.29 -18.47
CA PHE A 1048 -28.60 -21.71 -18.12
C PHE A 1048 -29.25 -21.93 -16.76
N PRO A 1049 -30.20 -22.87 -16.63
CA PRO A 1049 -30.88 -23.09 -15.37
C PRO A 1049 -29.94 -23.65 -14.31
N PHE A 1050 -30.29 -23.44 -13.05
CA PHE A 1050 -29.64 -24.12 -11.92
C PHE A 1050 -29.54 -25.64 -12.16
N GLY A 1051 -28.38 -26.23 -11.84
CA GLY A 1051 -28.12 -27.65 -12.06
C GLY A 1051 -27.90 -28.05 -13.52
N PHE A 1052 -27.78 -27.11 -14.46
CA PHE A 1052 -27.43 -27.41 -15.85
C PHE A 1052 -25.98 -27.91 -15.99
N GLY A 1053 -25.72 -28.77 -16.97
CA GLY A 1053 -24.40 -29.27 -17.32
C GLY A 1053 -24.49 -30.45 -18.29
N LEU A 1054 -23.76 -30.36 -19.40
CA LEU A 1054 -23.76 -31.37 -20.46
C LEU A 1054 -22.73 -32.48 -20.17
N THR A 1055 -22.86 -33.59 -20.90
CA THR A 1055 -21.84 -34.62 -21.04
C THR A 1055 -21.17 -34.51 -22.40
N SER A 1056 -19.92 -34.97 -22.53
CA SER A 1056 -19.19 -34.98 -23.80
C SER A 1056 -19.74 -36.03 -24.78
N ASN A 1057 -20.31 -37.14 -24.28
CA ASN A 1057 -20.93 -38.17 -25.10
C ASN A 1057 -22.46 -37.98 -25.31
N ASN A 1058 -22.89 -38.06 -26.57
CA ASN A 1058 -24.29 -37.91 -27.02
C ASN A 1058 -25.18 -39.13 -26.69
N ASN A 1059 -25.40 -39.42 -25.40
CA ASN A 1059 -26.41 -40.40 -24.96
C ASN A 1059 -27.50 -39.79 -24.06
N GLN A 1060 -27.83 -38.52 -24.24
CA GLN A 1060 -29.09 -37.99 -23.71
C GLN A 1060 -30.23 -38.32 -24.67
N LYS A 1061 -31.05 -39.29 -24.26
CA LYS A 1061 -32.47 -39.34 -24.64
C LYS A 1061 -33.07 -37.99 -24.29
N LEU A 1062 -33.39 -37.19 -25.30
CA LEU A 1062 -34.31 -36.06 -25.18
C LEU A 1062 -35.65 -36.63 -24.70
N SER A 1063 -35.96 -36.48 -23.41
CA SER A 1063 -37.34 -36.57 -22.93
C SER A 1063 -37.90 -35.15 -22.86
N GLU A 1064 -39.05 -34.99 -23.52
CA GLU A 1064 -39.84 -33.77 -23.75
C GLU A 1064 -40.05 -32.86 -22.54
#